data_AF-A0A3D2I3Q2-F1
#
_entry.id   AF-A0A3D2I3Q2-F1
#
_cell.length_a   1.000
_cell.length_b   1.000
_cell.length_c   1.000
_cell.angle_alpha   90.00
_cell.angle_beta   90.00
_cell.angle_gamma   90.00
#
_symmetry.space_group_name_H-M   'P 1'
#
loop_
_entity.id
_entity.type
_entity.pdbx_description
1 polymer ?
#
loop_
_entity_poly.entity_id
_entity_poly.type
_entity_poly.pdbx_seq_one_letter_code
_entity_poly.pdbx_strand_id
1 'polypeptide(L)'
;MAPTMAPTVAPTVAPTVAPTVAPTVAPTAGPQPQPTAQPTAQPTAQPTAQPTAQPTAEPTAEPTKQPTAQPTAEPTAEPTKQPTAEPTAQPTAQPTAQPTAEPTKQPMATPTPSASQGPQLVSSGECSGMEHGGKYAGPVDGKEYSAMGFYINGDYCTTSYKFEGTNKKYRMVVKGASSDASTAYVSVYIGGKKVGTVGFAGTTLSEQSFDFKMTDATGDQEIKFLLETDDGKNDTFVNSYKLYYIPDAPTPEPTAQPTKQPTVEPTPSASQEPKLVSSGECSKMTCGGSYASVAGDKVVLYSNGDYCSTSYEFEGTNKKYRMVVKGASSNSSTASVSVYIGGKKVGTVGFTGTTLSEQSLEFKMTDVTGKQEIKFLLETDNGSNDTYVNSYELYYIGDVKPLPDAPIPASVGAVSTGKYRNLFKELGYSDAEIDKKVESAWQKFFYGTDDERIYYPVGEDMAYIYTADTDDVRSEGMSYGMMICVQMDKQEEFDRLWKWAKTHMQHKSGEFKGYFAWQMNTNGTIKDNTPAADGEEYFATSLLFASARWGNGEGIYNYNKEAQEILKTMLHQADDGQGVNMFNKEHKMPVFCPIGNAATFSDPSYHLPAFYEVWAREAEQDNDFWSEAAEASRQHFKDATNEKTGLGPDYSEYSGAAKNEGNHGDFRFDAWRIAANIACDYAWWAQDDWATTHANRIQSFFYDQGVDSYGNQWSLDGKNLSPDHSPGLVAMNATASLASSDKKSWSFLEDLWNISPTTGKYRYYDGCLYMMGLLHCSGKFRAYLSSNTPVVVNGKISTTNAEFDLSADKKEDVTTKLILNNVRTLSEIRNDKTVLEKEKDYTISGDTVSIRKEYLSKQAVGVTKLTFVFDAGKNAVMSITIKDSKSPDVPDVPAVSGPFDKIKATDCTADSKDIKVEDGKVTLNTTDSYIAFDIDFGSETAQSITTYVKEPNNSGQLFVRIGSLTSNPVRIYNLGNGSWKEINTRLWPTVTGKTKIYIQANKPGVQIDWIQFGK
;
A
#
# COMPACT_ATOMS: atom_id res chain seq x y z
N MET A 1 -49.20 44.94 21.95
CA MET A 1 -49.47 44.95 23.41
C MET A 1 -48.13 44.84 24.14
N ALA A 2 -48.07 45.30 25.38
CA ALA A 2 -47.01 44.99 26.35
C ALA A 2 -47.49 43.79 27.24
N PRO A 3 -46.80 43.29 28.28
CA PRO A 3 -45.56 43.83 28.88
C PRO A 3 -44.50 42.79 29.40
N THR A 4 -43.33 43.30 29.81
CA THR A 4 -42.50 43.06 31.04
C THR A 4 -42.53 41.71 31.82
N MET A 5 -41.55 41.33 32.67
CA MET A 5 -40.54 42.12 33.41
C MET A 5 -39.33 41.27 33.90
N ALA A 6 -38.23 41.95 34.32
CA ALA A 6 -37.12 41.38 35.11
C ALA A 6 -37.35 41.65 36.64
N PRO A 7 -36.44 41.28 37.58
CA PRO A 7 -35.05 41.78 37.71
C PRO A 7 -34.05 40.59 37.83
N THR A 8 -32.76 40.68 38.24
CA THR A 8 -31.98 41.71 38.96
C THR A 8 -30.51 41.76 38.46
N VAL A 9 -29.68 42.59 39.09
CA VAL A 9 -28.36 43.09 38.67
C VAL A 9 -27.32 42.95 39.81
N ALA A 10 -26.12 42.43 39.47
CA ALA A 10 -24.74 42.72 39.95
C ALA A 10 -24.41 42.91 41.48
N PRO A 11 -23.11 42.86 41.90
CA PRO A 11 -22.13 43.93 41.60
C PRO A 11 -20.66 43.49 41.34
N THR A 12 -19.84 44.45 40.88
CA THR A 12 -18.36 44.49 40.95
C THR A 12 -17.89 44.79 42.40
N VAL A 13 -16.61 44.80 42.86
CA VAL A 13 -15.33 45.36 42.36
C VAL A 13 -14.12 44.62 43.04
N ALA A 14 -12.89 44.85 42.57
CA ALA A 14 -11.58 44.46 43.17
C ALA A 14 -11.29 45.23 44.53
N PRO A 15 -10.14 45.08 45.28
CA PRO A 15 -8.78 44.71 44.86
C PRO A 15 -7.88 43.89 45.85
N THR A 16 -6.58 43.84 45.52
CA THR A 16 -5.34 43.40 46.23
C THR A 16 -5.27 43.34 47.77
N VAL A 17 -4.46 42.39 48.31
CA VAL A 17 -3.21 42.60 49.12
C VAL A 17 -2.50 41.24 49.40
N ALA A 18 -1.20 41.25 49.70
CA ALA A 18 -0.31 40.06 49.86
C ALA A 18 -0.16 39.56 51.32
N PRO A 19 0.51 38.39 51.51
CA PRO A 19 1.67 38.34 52.43
C PRO A 19 2.80 37.34 52.03
N THR A 20 3.95 37.20 52.73
CA THR A 20 5.07 38.15 53.01
C THR A 20 6.35 37.36 53.40
N VAL A 21 7.56 37.84 53.03
CA VAL A 21 8.92 37.49 53.55
C VAL A 21 9.53 36.08 53.25
N ALA A 22 10.86 36.04 53.05
CA ALA A 22 11.72 34.85 52.86
C ALA A 22 12.59 34.54 54.10
N PRO A 23 13.58 33.60 54.04
CA PRO A 23 14.95 34.05 53.73
C PRO A 23 15.82 33.07 52.88
N THR A 24 17.01 33.57 52.52
CA THR A 24 18.18 32.92 51.85
C THR A 24 18.78 31.74 52.65
N VAL A 25 19.64 30.84 52.13
CA VAL A 25 21.00 31.01 51.52
C VAL A 25 21.33 29.93 50.46
N ALA A 26 22.29 30.23 49.57
CA ALA A 26 22.72 29.44 48.41
C ALA A 26 23.90 28.47 48.65
N PRO A 27 24.24 27.59 47.69
CA PRO A 27 25.59 27.01 47.55
C PRO A 27 26.52 27.93 46.72
N THR A 28 27.82 27.92 47.03
CA THR A 28 28.88 28.74 46.40
C THR A 28 29.61 28.05 45.26
N ALA A 29 30.42 28.80 44.50
CA ALA A 29 31.19 28.32 43.34
C ALA A 29 32.71 28.55 43.45
N GLY A 30 33.48 27.67 42.81
CA GLY A 30 34.91 27.80 42.47
C GLY A 30 35.91 27.06 43.39
N PRO A 31 37.19 26.89 42.99
CA PRO A 31 37.77 27.10 41.64
C PRO A 31 38.68 25.94 41.12
N GLN A 32 38.90 25.92 39.78
CA GLN A 32 40.09 25.52 38.95
C GLN A 32 41.16 24.48 39.42
N PRO A 33 41.91 23.79 38.51
CA PRO A 33 42.52 24.36 37.31
C PRO A 33 42.51 23.53 36.00
N GLN A 34 43.00 24.22 34.95
CA GLN A 34 43.22 23.82 33.56
C GLN A 34 44.61 23.18 33.36
N PRO A 35 44.80 22.38 32.29
CA PRO A 35 46.00 22.53 31.47
C PRO A 35 45.69 22.69 29.97
N THR A 36 46.49 23.50 29.29
CA THR A 36 46.43 23.79 27.85
C THR A 36 47.77 23.52 27.17
N ALA A 37 47.76 22.81 26.05
CA ALA A 37 48.80 22.85 25.03
C ALA A 37 48.23 22.38 23.68
N GLN A 38 48.82 22.83 22.57
CA GLN A 38 48.45 22.46 21.20
C GLN A 38 49.66 21.79 20.48
N PRO A 39 49.64 21.53 19.16
CA PRO A 39 49.76 20.20 18.58
C PRO A 39 51.18 19.83 18.13
N THR A 40 51.41 18.56 17.72
CA THR A 40 52.38 18.23 16.66
C THR A 40 52.26 16.81 16.09
N ALA A 41 52.58 16.69 14.80
CA ALA A 41 53.21 15.56 14.09
C ALA A 41 52.55 14.15 14.05
N GLN A 42 52.22 13.75 12.82
CA GLN A 42 52.14 12.36 12.33
C GLN A 42 53.52 11.66 12.43
N PRO A 43 53.56 10.32 12.57
CA PRO A 43 54.44 9.55 11.69
C PRO A 43 53.79 8.29 11.10
N THR A 44 54.18 7.96 9.87
CA THR A 44 53.91 6.68 9.18
C THR A 44 54.83 5.56 9.69
N ALA A 45 54.36 4.31 9.73
CA ALA A 45 55.23 3.13 9.88
C ALA A 45 54.69 1.91 9.12
N GLN A 46 55.58 1.29 8.34
CA GLN A 46 55.45 0.00 7.66
C GLN A 46 56.89 -0.56 7.49
N PRO A 47 57.09 -1.78 6.97
CA PRO A 47 56.89 -3.09 7.59
C PRO A 47 58.17 -3.65 8.25
N THR A 48 58.08 -4.80 8.94
CA THR A 48 59.22 -5.71 9.20
C THR A 48 58.78 -7.18 9.11
N ALA A 49 59.71 -8.10 8.87
CA ALA A 49 59.45 -9.54 8.70
C ALA A 49 60.65 -10.42 9.12
N GLN A 50 60.38 -11.71 9.41
CA GLN A 50 61.35 -12.84 9.47
C GLN A 50 62.42 -12.77 10.60
N PRO A 51 63.31 -13.78 10.82
CA PRO A 51 63.49 -15.10 10.13
C PRO A 51 63.68 -16.37 11.03
N THR A 52 63.73 -17.56 10.37
CA THR A 52 64.53 -18.80 10.72
C THR A 52 64.18 -19.65 11.98
N ALA A 53 64.46 -20.98 12.08
CA ALA A 53 65.04 -21.99 11.16
C ALA A 53 64.79 -23.47 11.60
N GLN A 54 64.56 -24.39 10.62
CA GLN A 54 65.20 -25.73 10.32
C GLN A 54 65.56 -26.77 11.44
N PRO A 55 66.00 -28.05 11.15
CA PRO A 55 66.06 -28.82 9.87
C PRO A 55 65.71 -30.35 9.88
N THR A 56 65.49 -30.93 8.67
CA THR A 56 65.76 -32.35 8.23
C THR A 56 64.99 -33.54 8.87
N ALA A 57 64.82 -34.71 8.23
CA ALA A 57 65.55 -35.33 7.10
C ALA A 57 64.69 -36.09 6.04
N GLU A 58 65.37 -36.62 5.01
CA GLU A 58 64.95 -37.17 3.71
C GLU A 58 65.22 -38.71 3.59
N PRO A 59 65.15 -39.40 2.41
CA PRO A 59 64.51 -39.12 1.11
C PRO A 59 63.60 -40.29 0.60
N THR A 60 62.78 -40.15 -0.45
CA THR A 60 63.08 -40.55 -1.87
C THR A 60 61.76 -40.60 -2.69
N ALA A 61 61.70 -40.63 -4.04
CA ALA A 61 62.60 -40.10 -5.09
C ALA A 61 61.97 -40.20 -6.53
N GLU A 62 61.99 -39.08 -7.27
CA GLU A 62 62.41 -38.96 -8.70
C GLU A 62 61.49 -39.45 -9.89
N PRO A 63 61.60 -38.88 -11.13
CA PRO A 63 60.86 -37.63 -11.50
C PRO A 63 60.43 -37.48 -13.01
N THR A 64 60.19 -36.21 -13.43
CA THR A 64 60.13 -35.61 -14.79
C THR A 64 58.75 -35.53 -15.48
N LYS A 65 58.39 -34.49 -16.26
CA LYS A 65 59.10 -33.25 -16.73
C LYS A 65 58.12 -32.08 -17.05
N GLN A 66 58.66 -30.87 -17.24
CA GLN A 66 58.00 -29.57 -17.62
C GLN A 66 58.89 -28.86 -18.69
N PRO A 67 58.75 -27.58 -19.17
CA PRO A 67 57.79 -26.47 -18.87
C PRO A 67 57.31 -25.54 -20.05
N THR A 68 56.50 -24.51 -19.72
CA THR A 68 56.38 -23.12 -20.29
C THR A 68 56.08 -22.79 -21.78
N ALA A 69 55.08 -21.92 -22.04
CA ALA A 69 55.23 -20.50 -22.47
C ALA A 69 53.87 -19.76 -22.74
N GLN A 70 53.90 -18.42 -22.84
CA GLN A 70 52.81 -17.42 -23.12
C GLN A 70 53.43 -16.27 -23.99
N PRO A 71 52.74 -15.20 -24.50
CA PRO A 71 51.30 -14.84 -24.55
C PRO A 71 50.81 -14.15 -25.89
N THR A 72 49.61 -13.53 -25.85
CA THR A 72 49.10 -12.32 -26.61
C THR A 72 48.59 -12.34 -28.07
N ALA A 73 47.49 -11.56 -28.26
CA ALA A 73 47.03 -10.77 -29.43
C ALA A 73 46.02 -11.35 -30.47
N GLU A 74 45.08 -10.47 -30.87
CA GLU A 74 44.05 -10.52 -31.94
C GLU A 74 44.63 -10.07 -33.32
N PRO A 75 43.91 -9.91 -34.49
CA PRO A 75 42.44 -9.79 -34.71
C PRO A 75 41.79 -10.33 -36.03
N THR A 76 40.45 -10.21 -36.10
CA THR A 76 39.53 -10.01 -37.28
C THR A 76 39.62 -10.85 -38.57
N ALA A 77 38.45 -11.37 -39.05
CA ALA A 77 37.82 -11.04 -40.35
C ALA A 77 36.82 -12.12 -40.88
N GLU A 78 35.69 -11.66 -41.44
CA GLU A 78 34.64 -12.41 -42.18
C GLU A 78 34.74 -12.10 -43.71
N PRO A 79 33.81 -12.49 -44.63
CA PRO A 79 32.90 -13.65 -44.74
C PRO A 79 32.94 -14.33 -46.16
N THR A 80 32.14 -15.38 -46.45
CA THR A 80 31.63 -15.67 -47.83
C THR A 80 30.41 -16.62 -47.88
N LYS A 81 29.86 -16.91 -49.08
CA LYS A 81 28.46 -17.37 -49.33
C LYS A 81 28.30 -18.85 -49.79
N GLN A 82 27.05 -19.33 -49.67
CA GLN A 82 26.31 -20.46 -50.35
C GLN A 82 26.72 -20.82 -51.81
N PRO A 83 26.26 -21.94 -52.47
CA PRO A 83 25.05 -22.81 -52.20
C PRO A 83 25.12 -24.36 -52.51
N THR A 84 24.00 -25.11 -52.27
CA THR A 84 23.48 -26.34 -53.00
C THR A 84 24.31 -27.67 -53.03
N ALA A 85 23.78 -28.89 -53.27
CA ALA A 85 22.42 -29.51 -53.20
C ALA A 85 22.43 -31.07 -53.38
N GLU A 86 21.33 -31.75 -52.97
CA GLU A 86 20.77 -33.03 -53.53
C GLU A 86 21.57 -34.38 -53.42
N PRO A 87 20.99 -35.59 -53.71
CA PRO A 87 19.73 -35.93 -54.43
C PRO A 87 18.75 -36.97 -53.79
N THR A 88 17.70 -37.32 -54.55
CA THR A 88 16.40 -37.96 -54.22
C THR A 88 16.22 -39.46 -54.51
N ALA A 89 15.13 -40.08 -54.00
CA ALA A 89 14.37 -41.16 -54.68
C ALA A 89 12.86 -41.21 -54.26
N GLN A 90 12.00 -41.87 -55.06
CA GLN A 90 10.49 -41.87 -55.04
C GLN A 90 9.91 -43.32 -55.00
N PRO A 91 8.62 -43.70 -55.30
CA PRO A 91 7.35 -42.99 -55.67
C PRO A 91 6.12 -43.37 -54.75
N THR A 92 4.80 -43.08 -54.94
CA THR A 92 3.85 -43.15 -56.10
C THR A 92 2.48 -42.42 -55.96
N ALA A 93 1.96 -41.86 -57.08
CA ALA A 93 0.56 -41.65 -57.59
C ALA A 93 -0.65 -41.31 -56.65
N GLN A 94 -1.48 -40.25 -56.85
CA GLN A 94 -2.48 -39.86 -57.93
C GLN A 94 -3.85 -40.62 -57.92
N PRO A 95 -5.02 -40.07 -58.39
CA PRO A 95 -5.25 -39.02 -59.42
C PRO A 95 -6.33 -37.92 -59.09
N THR A 96 -6.99 -37.30 -60.10
CA THR A 96 -7.76 -36.01 -60.05
C THR A 96 -9.07 -35.97 -60.89
N ALA A 97 -10.12 -35.19 -60.51
CA ALA A 97 -11.11 -34.51 -61.42
C ALA A 97 -12.25 -33.68 -60.70
N GLN A 98 -12.93 -32.78 -61.44
CA GLN A 98 -14.12 -31.92 -61.13
C GLN A 98 -15.47 -32.58 -61.60
N PRO A 99 -16.73 -32.01 -61.54
CA PRO A 99 -17.19 -30.59 -61.40
C PRO A 99 -18.52 -30.26 -60.60
N THR A 100 -18.81 -28.95 -60.42
CA THR A 100 -20.12 -28.19 -60.40
C THR A 100 -21.34 -28.45 -59.46
N ALA A 101 -21.77 -27.35 -58.79
CA ALA A 101 -23.15 -26.77 -58.66
C ALA A 101 -24.09 -27.03 -57.43
N GLU A 102 -24.85 -25.96 -57.13
CA GLU A 102 -25.83 -25.60 -56.05
C GLU A 102 -27.09 -26.52 -55.84
N PRO A 103 -27.94 -26.39 -54.76
CA PRO A 103 -28.45 -25.11 -54.19
C PRO A 103 -28.90 -25.00 -52.68
N THR A 104 -29.37 -23.78 -52.33
CA THR A 104 -30.33 -23.37 -51.26
C THR A 104 -29.86 -23.03 -49.82
N LYS A 105 -30.73 -22.38 -49.03
CA LYS A 105 -30.40 -21.35 -48.01
C LYS A 105 -30.81 -21.68 -46.54
N GLN A 106 -30.05 -21.06 -45.61
CA GLN A 106 -30.43 -20.61 -44.26
C GLN A 106 -30.74 -21.67 -43.16
N PRO A 107 -30.68 -21.31 -41.85
CA PRO A 107 -29.83 -20.28 -41.20
C PRO A 107 -29.17 -20.74 -39.87
N MET A 108 -27.97 -20.24 -39.51
CA MET A 108 -27.55 -20.25 -38.09
C MET A 108 -26.51 -19.16 -37.74
N ALA A 109 -26.68 -18.60 -36.54
CA ALA A 109 -25.75 -17.82 -35.70
C ALA A 109 -24.62 -16.99 -36.35
N THR A 110 -24.74 -15.67 -36.25
CA THR A 110 -23.61 -14.73 -36.25
C THR A 110 -22.73 -14.93 -34.99
N PRO A 111 -21.39 -14.91 -35.09
CA PRO A 111 -20.53 -14.81 -33.92
C PRO A 111 -20.62 -13.41 -33.30
N THR A 112 -20.72 -13.32 -31.98
CA THR A 112 -20.76 -12.05 -31.23
C THR A 112 -19.39 -11.37 -31.29
N PRO A 113 -19.28 -10.08 -31.65
CA PRO A 113 -18.01 -9.37 -31.64
C PRO A 113 -17.51 -9.13 -30.20
N SER A 114 -16.24 -9.46 -29.96
CA SER A 114 -15.50 -9.13 -28.74
C SER A 114 -14.36 -8.14 -29.07
N ALA A 115 -13.70 -7.67 -28.03
CA ALA A 115 -12.55 -6.74 -28.01
C ALA A 115 -12.83 -5.27 -28.40
N SER A 116 -12.43 -4.38 -27.49
CA SER A 116 -12.08 -3.00 -27.80
C SER A 116 -10.80 -3.00 -28.65
N GLN A 117 -10.78 -2.29 -29.78
CA GLN A 117 -9.58 -2.19 -30.62
C GLN A 117 -8.79 -0.93 -30.28
N GLY A 118 -7.52 -1.10 -29.89
CA GLY A 118 -6.59 -0.01 -29.62
C GLY A 118 -6.09 0.69 -30.89
N PRO A 119 -5.24 1.73 -30.76
CA PRO A 119 -4.66 2.44 -31.88
C PRO A 119 -3.86 1.52 -32.81
N GLN A 120 -4.17 1.55 -34.11
CA GLN A 120 -3.52 0.74 -35.14
C GLN A 120 -2.47 1.57 -35.87
N LEU A 121 -1.22 1.08 -35.96
CA LEU A 121 -0.20 1.73 -36.79
C LEU A 121 -0.60 1.60 -38.27
N VAL A 122 -0.69 2.74 -38.98
CA VAL A 122 -1.10 2.78 -40.40
C VAL A 122 -0.05 3.39 -41.33
N SER A 123 0.91 4.14 -40.81
CA SER A 123 2.08 4.58 -41.58
C SER A 123 3.28 4.86 -40.67
N SER A 124 4.49 4.75 -41.22
CA SER A 124 5.73 5.15 -40.56
C SER A 124 6.84 5.34 -41.59
N GLY A 125 7.96 5.93 -41.18
CA GLY A 125 9.14 6.05 -42.03
C GLY A 125 10.25 6.88 -41.40
N GLU A 126 11.47 6.71 -41.90
CA GLU A 126 12.62 7.56 -41.57
C GLU A 126 12.57 8.84 -42.41
N CYS A 127 12.82 9.98 -41.77
CA CYS A 127 12.65 11.29 -42.39
C CYS A 127 13.86 11.71 -43.24
N SER A 128 15.04 11.13 -43.03
CA SER A 128 16.25 11.37 -43.84
C SER A 128 16.10 10.94 -45.30
N GLY A 129 15.24 9.95 -45.59
CA GLY A 129 14.91 9.50 -46.94
C GLY A 129 13.71 10.19 -47.60
N MET A 130 13.14 11.23 -47.00
CA MET A 130 11.97 11.94 -47.53
C MET A 130 12.33 12.99 -48.58
N GLU A 131 11.35 13.33 -49.42
CA GLU A 131 11.43 14.53 -50.26
C GLU A 131 11.51 15.77 -49.36
N HIS A 132 12.41 16.70 -49.67
CA HIS A 132 12.70 17.85 -48.82
C HIS A 132 12.82 19.14 -49.63
N GLY A 133 12.59 20.27 -48.97
CA GLY A 133 12.62 21.59 -49.57
C GLY A 133 12.80 22.69 -48.54
N GLY A 134 13.09 23.89 -49.01
CA GLY A 134 13.65 24.97 -48.18
C GLY A 134 14.97 25.45 -48.77
N LYS A 135 15.84 25.98 -47.92
CA LYS A 135 17.16 26.49 -48.35
C LYS A 135 18.32 25.61 -47.85
N TYR A 136 18.13 24.97 -46.70
CA TYR A 136 19.14 24.15 -46.03
C TYR A 136 18.62 22.79 -45.56
N ALA A 137 17.32 22.53 -45.67
CA ALA A 137 16.72 21.22 -45.43
C ALA A 137 17.48 20.11 -46.18
N GLY A 138 17.88 19.06 -45.47
CA GLY A 138 18.55 17.89 -46.07
C GLY A 138 18.91 16.80 -45.07
N PRO A 139 19.26 15.58 -45.55
CA PRO A 139 19.75 14.51 -44.71
C PRO A 139 21.08 14.88 -44.02
N VAL A 140 21.24 14.48 -42.76
CA VAL A 140 22.40 14.82 -41.93
C VAL A 140 23.22 13.56 -41.63
N ASP A 141 24.37 13.45 -42.28
CA ASP A 141 25.36 12.42 -42.01
C ASP A 141 26.35 12.86 -40.91
N GLY A 142 26.82 11.92 -40.08
CA GLY A 142 27.83 12.19 -39.04
C GLY A 142 27.31 12.53 -37.64
N LYS A 143 26.00 12.41 -37.40
CA LYS A 143 25.42 12.27 -36.04
C LYS A 143 25.36 10.78 -35.65
N GLU A 144 25.09 10.49 -34.37
CA GLU A 144 24.85 9.12 -33.88
C GLU A 144 23.52 8.50 -34.40
N TYR A 145 22.76 9.26 -35.18
CA TYR A 145 21.47 8.89 -35.76
C TYR A 145 21.31 9.50 -37.15
N SER A 146 20.59 8.81 -38.05
CA SER A 146 20.14 9.42 -39.31
C SER A 146 18.95 10.34 -39.05
N ALA A 147 18.95 11.53 -39.65
CA ALA A 147 17.86 12.50 -39.57
C ALA A 147 17.80 13.42 -40.78
N MET A 148 16.64 14.04 -40.99
CA MET A 148 16.49 15.26 -41.77
C MET A 148 16.78 16.46 -40.85
N GLY A 149 17.67 17.36 -41.26
CA GLY A 149 17.94 18.60 -40.55
C GLY A 149 17.18 19.78 -41.15
N PHE A 150 16.65 20.64 -40.28
CA PHE A 150 16.05 21.93 -40.62
C PHE A 150 16.79 23.04 -39.88
N TYR A 151 17.25 24.05 -40.64
CA TYR A 151 18.20 25.06 -40.15
C TYR A 151 17.65 26.48 -40.22
N ILE A 152 16.62 26.75 -41.04
CA ILE A 152 15.93 28.04 -41.10
C ILE A 152 14.42 27.92 -41.32
N ASN A 153 13.71 29.01 -41.07
CA ASN A 153 12.33 29.24 -41.49
C ASN A 153 12.07 28.80 -42.95
N GLY A 154 11.16 27.84 -43.14
CA GLY A 154 10.79 27.33 -44.45
C GLY A 154 11.51 26.05 -44.88
N ASP A 155 12.42 25.52 -44.07
CA ASP A 155 12.96 24.16 -44.26
C ASP A 155 11.91 23.10 -43.88
N TYR A 156 11.72 22.08 -44.73
CA TYR A 156 10.75 21.01 -44.54
C TYR A 156 11.17 19.68 -45.19
N CYS A 157 10.57 18.59 -44.72
CA CYS A 157 10.48 17.35 -45.48
C CYS A 157 9.04 16.81 -45.51
N THR A 158 8.76 15.91 -46.46
CA THR A 158 7.41 15.50 -46.77
C THR A 158 7.31 14.09 -47.33
N THR A 159 6.14 13.48 -47.12
CA THR A 159 5.74 12.18 -47.62
C THR A 159 4.24 12.19 -47.89
N SER A 160 3.64 11.09 -48.35
CA SER A 160 2.20 11.00 -48.58
C SER A 160 1.58 9.79 -47.90
N TYR A 161 0.35 9.95 -47.40
CA TYR A 161 -0.44 8.88 -46.81
C TYR A 161 -1.91 8.98 -47.22
N LYS A 162 -2.56 7.82 -47.38
CA LYS A 162 -3.94 7.72 -47.84
C LYS A 162 -4.94 7.67 -46.68
N PHE A 163 -5.60 8.79 -46.40
CA PHE A 163 -6.57 8.91 -45.32
C PHE A 163 -7.95 8.37 -45.75
N GLU A 164 -8.40 7.29 -45.12
CA GLU A 164 -9.63 6.57 -45.51
C GLU A 164 -10.86 6.99 -44.70
N GLY A 165 -11.57 8.02 -45.14
CA GLY A 165 -12.87 8.42 -44.59
C GLY A 165 -12.79 9.61 -43.62
N THR A 166 -13.84 10.43 -43.64
CA THR A 166 -13.97 11.65 -42.83
C THR A 166 -14.30 11.35 -41.37
N ASN A 167 -13.97 12.29 -40.49
CA ASN A 167 -14.18 12.26 -39.04
C ASN A 167 -13.39 11.21 -38.24
N LYS A 168 -12.49 10.44 -38.86
CA LYS A 168 -11.59 9.54 -38.14
C LYS A 168 -10.56 10.30 -37.28
N LYS A 169 -10.26 9.74 -36.10
CA LYS A 169 -9.21 10.22 -35.20
C LYS A 169 -7.88 9.50 -35.48
N TYR A 170 -6.79 10.24 -35.41
CA TYR A 170 -5.43 9.74 -35.63
C TYR A 170 -4.48 10.26 -34.55
N ARG A 171 -3.35 9.58 -34.35
CA ARG A 171 -2.20 10.05 -33.56
C ARG A 171 -0.96 10.14 -34.44
N MET A 172 -0.32 11.30 -34.45
CA MET A 172 1.03 11.46 -34.98
C MET A 172 2.03 11.28 -33.84
N VAL A 173 3.05 10.47 -34.07
CA VAL A 173 4.27 10.37 -33.24
C VAL A 173 5.45 10.75 -34.11
N VAL A 174 6.35 11.59 -33.61
CA VAL A 174 7.53 12.08 -34.32
C VAL A 174 8.74 11.91 -33.42
N LYS A 175 9.85 11.37 -33.96
CA LYS A 175 11.12 11.21 -33.26
C LYS A 175 12.13 12.25 -33.75
N GLY A 176 12.75 12.99 -32.84
CA GLY A 176 13.66 14.09 -33.19
C GLY A 176 14.50 14.62 -32.03
N ALA A 177 15.37 15.58 -32.33
CA ALA A 177 16.31 16.22 -31.43
C ALA A 177 16.56 17.69 -31.80
N SER A 178 17.15 18.44 -30.87
CA SER A 178 17.72 19.78 -31.08
C SER A 178 19.22 19.68 -31.42
N SER A 179 19.84 20.77 -31.88
CA SER A 179 21.31 20.87 -31.95
C SER A 179 21.98 21.23 -30.63
N ASP A 180 21.22 21.69 -29.63
CA ASP A 180 21.71 22.03 -28.29
C ASP A 180 20.75 21.59 -27.16
N ALA A 181 20.89 22.16 -25.96
CA ALA A 181 20.05 21.86 -24.80
C ALA A 181 18.67 22.53 -24.82
N SER A 182 18.41 23.48 -25.73
CA SER A 182 17.15 24.20 -25.84
C SER A 182 16.16 23.50 -26.78
N THR A 183 14.86 23.81 -26.64
CA THR A 183 13.81 23.13 -27.42
C THR A 183 13.72 23.65 -28.85
N ALA A 184 13.91 22.76 -29.83
CA ALA A 184 13.71 23.02 -31.25
C ALA A 184 12.33 22.48 -31.69
N TYR A 185 11.61 23.18 -32.58
CA TYR A 185 10.21 22.90 -32.90
C TYR A 185 9.96 22.61 -34.38
N VAL A 186 9.14 21.60 -34.67
CA VAL A 186 8.64 21.31 -36.02
C VAL A 186 7.12 21.19 -36.03
N SER A 187 6.49 21.84 -37.01
CA SER A 187 5.05 21.83 -37.22
C SER A 187 4.66 20.80 -38.25
N VAL A 188 3.60 20.06 -37.96
CA VAL A 188 3.09 18.98 -38.81
C VAL A 188 1.87 19.49 -39.57
N TYR A 189 1.94 19.37 -40.89
CA TYR A 189 0.89 19.72 -41.84
C TYR A 189 0.36 18.45 -42.51
N ILE A 190 -0.95 18.37 -42.70
CA ILE A 190 -1.61 17.31 -43.47
C ILE A 190 -2.58 17.97 -44.46
N GLY A 191 -2.42 17.67 -45.75
CA GLY A 191 -3.26 18.25 -46.81
C GLY A 191 -3.21 19.79 -46.85
N GLY A 192 -2.06 20.39 -46.50
CA GLY A 192 -1.89 21.84 -46.38
C GLY A 192 -2.48 22.49 -45.13
N LYS A 193 -3.13 21.73 -44.23
CA LYS A 193 -3.60 22.22 -42.92
C LYS A 193 -2.62 21.83 -41.82
N LYS A 194 -2.27 22.78 -40.93
CA LYS A 194 -1.51 22.48 -39.70
C LYS A 194 -2.37 21.63 -38.76
N VAL A 195 -1.86 20.47 -38.35
CA VAL A 195 -2.55 19.54 -37.43
C VAL A 195 -1.92 19.48 -36.04
N GLY A 196 -0.68 19.95 -35.90
CA GLY A 196 0.02 20.01 -34.61
C GLY A 196 1.44 20.58 -34.74
N THR A 197 2.12 20.65 -33.60
CA THR A 197 3.54 21.02 -33.48
C THR A 197 4.16 20.13 -32.40
N VAL A 198 5.38 19.68 -32.61
CA VAL A 198 6.18 18.95 -31.61
C VAL A 198 7.47 19.71 -31.33
N GLY A 199 8.00 19.57 -30.12
CA GLY A 199 9.25 20.20 -29.70
C GLY A 199 10.20 19.19 -29.06
N PHE A 200 11.46 19.20 -29.48
CA PHE A 200 12.51 18.29 -28.99
C PHE A 200 13.54 19.10 -28.21
N ALA A 201 13.84 18.72 -26.97
CA ALA A 201 14.83 19.36 -26.13
C ALA A 201 16.06 18.45 -25.96
N GLY A 202 17.25 19.01 -26.09
CA GLY A 202 18.50 18.24 -26.04
C GLY A 202 18.90 17.60 -27.36
N THR A 203 20.15 17.14 -27.43
CA THR A 203 20.79 16.57 -28.62
C THR A 203 20.46 15.10 -28.88
N THR A 204 19.78 14.44 -27.96
CA THR A 204 19.38 13.03 -28.02
C THR A 204 17.98 12.88 -28.61
N LEU A 205 17.74 11.83 -29.40
CA LEU A 205 16.42 11.57 -29.98
C LEU A 205 15.35 11.30 -28.90
N SER A 206 14.26 12.06 -28.94
CA SER A 206 13.05 11.86 -28.14
C SER A 206 11.82 11.67 -29.04
N GLU A 207 10.82 10.91 -28.59
CA GLU A 207 9.53 10.80 -29.28
C GLU A 207 8.50 11.75 -28.66
N GLN A 208 7.78 12.48 -29.52
CA GLN A 208 6.72 13.42 -29.18
C GLN A 208 5.45 13.06 -29.95
N SER A 209 4.26 13.26 -29.37
CA SER A 209 3.01 12.86 -30.04
C SER A 209 1.82 13.78 -29.76
N PHE A 210 0.88 13.81 -30.70
CA PHE A 210 -0.40 14.50 -30.56
C PHE A 210 -1.52 13.77 -31.31
N ASP A 211 -2.75 13.90 -30.81
CA ASP A 211 -3.96 13.40 -31.45
C ASP A 211 -4.59 14.49 -32.35
N PHE A 212 -5.09 14.12 -33.52
CA PHE A 212 -5.82 15.00 -34.43
C PHE A 212 -7.02 14.28 -35.07
N LYS A 213 -7.94 15.04 -35.69
CA LYS A 213 -9.14 14.50 -36.36
C LYS A 213 -9.20 14.97 -37.81
N MET A 214 -9.33 14.04 -38.75
CA MET A 214 -9.45 14.36 -40.18
C MET A 214 -10.90 14.71 -40.51
N THR A 215 -11.26 16.00 -40.53
CA THR A 215 -12.66 16.43 -40.74
C THR A 215 -13.07 16.40 -42.22
N ASP A 216 -12.26 17.00 -43.12
CA ASP A 216 -12.72 17.36 -44.47
C ASP A 216 -11.94 16.71 -45.63
N ALA A 217 -10.83 16.03 -45.35
CA ALA A 217 -9.90 15.52 -46.37
C ALA A 217 -9.73 14.00 -46.29
N THR A 218 -9.73 13.34 -47.44
CA THR A 218 -9.57 11.89 -47.63
C THR A 218 -8.79 11.60 -48.91
N GLY A 219 -8.42 10.33 -49.12
CA GLY A 219 -7.50 9.96 -50.20
C GLY A 219 -6.06 10.32 -49.86
N ASP A 220 -5.21 10.39 -50.88
CA ASP A 220 -3.77 10.64 -50.72
C ASP A 220 -3.54 12.10 -50.30
N GLN A 221 -2.97 12.30 -49.11
CA GLN A 221 -2.64 13.62 -48.55
C GLN A 221 -1.15 13.71 -48.28
N GLU A 222 -0.58 14.88 -48.58
CA GLU A 222 0.75 15.27 -48.14
C GLU A 222 0.81 15.30 -46.61
N ILE A 223 1.80 14.63 -46.01
CA ILE A 223 2.26 14.85 -44.63
C ILE A 223 3.57 15.65 -44.74
N LYS A 224 3.62 16.83 -44.13
CA LYS A 224 4.77 17.74 -44.19
C LYS A 224 5.23 18.14 -42.78
N PHE A 225 6.52 18.01 -42.53
CA PHE A 225 7.22 18.44 -41.33
C PHE A 225 7.96 19.73 -41.66
N LEU A 226 7.54 20.86 -41.08
CA LEU A 226 7.99 22.22 -41.44
C LEU A 226 8.54 22.98 -40.23
N LEU A 227 9.74 23.54 -40.37
CA LEU A 227 10.28 24.55 -39.46
C LEU A 227 9.68 25.92 -39.80
N GLU A 228 8.68 26.36 -39.03
CA GLU A 228 8.01 27.66 -39.19
C GLU A 228 8.77 28.82 -38.53
N THR A 229 9.41 28.53 -37.39
CA THR A 229 10.06 29.51 -36.50
C THR A 229 11.37 28.95 -35.95
N ASP A 230 12.44 29.22 -36.68
CA ASP A 230 13.84 29.25 -36.24
C ASP A 230 14.07 30.49 -35.35
N ASP A 231 14.77 30.31 -34.23
CA ASP A 231 15.10 31.37 -33.26
C ASP A 231 16.55 31.88 -33.36
N GLY A 232 17.32 31.33 -34.31
CA GLY A 232 18.72 31.64 -34.59
C GLY A 232 19.72 30.98 -33.64
N LYS A 233 19.30 30.03 -32.79
CA LYS A 233 20.18 29.37 -31.80
C LYS A 233 20.28 27.86 -31.96
N ASN A 234 19.19 27.18 -32.34
CA ASN A 234 19.14 25.73 -32.45
C ASN A 234 18.60 25.23 -33.81
N ASP A 235 19.09 24.07 -34.24
CA ASP A 235 18.64 23.38 -35.45
C ASP A 235 17.67 22.26 -35.05
N THR A 236 16.66 21.96 -35.88
CA THR A 236 15.72 20.87 -35.63
C THR A 236 16.09 19.63 -36.43
N PHE A 237 16.30 18.49 -35.77
CA PHE A 237 16.53 17.20 -36.44
C PHE A 237 15.31 16.29 -36.29
N VAL A 238 14.75 15.81 -37.39
CA VAL A 238 13.67 14.82 -37.40
C VAL A 238 14.20 13.49 -37.93
N ASN A 239 14.19 12.47 -37.09
CA ASN A 239 14.66 11.12 -37.41
C ASN A 239 13.57 10.28 -38.10
N SER A 240 12.37 10.20 -37.54
CA SER A 240 11.31 9.31 -38.04
C SER A 240 9.91 9.74 -37.56
N TYR A 241 8.88 9.14 -38.15
CA TYR A 241 7.48 9.33 -37.73
C TYR A 241 6.71 8.00 -37.69
N LYS A 242 5.61 7.99 -36.92
CA LYS A 242 4.61 6.92 -36.87
C LYS A 242 3.22 7.55 -36.82
N LEU A 243 2.32 7.13 -37.69
CA LEU A 243 0.93 7.56 -37.76
C LEU A 243 0.03 6.38 -37.37
N TYR A 244 -0.81 6.59 -36.35
CA TYR A 244 -1.78 5.60 -35.88
C TYR A 244 -3.21 6.06 -36.18
N TYR A 245 -4.05 5.15 -36.65
CA TYR A 245 -5.51 5.31 -36.65
C TYR A 245 -6.05 4.93 -35.26
N ILE A 246 -6.97 5.72 -34.72
CA ILE A 246 -7.68 5.43 -33.47
C ILE A 246 -9.13 5.08 -33.84
N PRO A 247 -9.57 3.81 -33.70
CA PRO A 247 -10.95 3.41 -33.95
C PRO A 247 -11.94 4.14 -33.03
N ASP A 248 -13.09 4.54 -33.58
CA ASP A 248 -14.23 4.95 -32.77
C ASP A 248 -14.79 3.74 -32.00
N ALA A 249 -15.22 3.96 -30.75
CA ALA A 249 -15.76 2.88 -29.92
C ALA A 249 -17.08 2.34 -30.51
N PRO A 250 -17.29 1.00 -30.56
CA PRO A 250 -18.47 0.41 -31.19
C PRO A 250 -19.74 0.83 -30.46
N THR A 251 -20.61 1.56 -31.16
CA THR A 251 -21.88 2.05 -30.62
C THR A 251 -22.91 0.92 -30.61
N PRO A 252 -23.53 0.57 -29.47
CA PRO A 252 -24.58 -0.45 -29.44
C PRO A 252 -25.82 -0.01 -30.25
N GLU A 253 -26.39 -0.90 -31.07
CA GLU A 253 -27.63 -0.61 -31.78
C GLU A 253 -28.82 -0.47 -30.80
N PRO A 254 -29.70 0.52 -30.98
CA PRO A 254 -30.78 0.80 -30.03
C PRO A 254 -31.98 -0.13 -30.21
N THR A 255 -32.25 -0.98 -29.23
CA THR A 255 -33.58 -1.58 -29.02
C THR A 255 -34.55 -0.55 -28.42
N ALA A 256 -35.85 -0.73 -28.66
CA ALA A 256 -36.79 0.39 -28.69
C ALA A 256 -37.55 0.69 -27.38
N GLN A 257 -37.65 2.00 -27.08
CA GLN A 257 -38.66 2.66 -26.21
C GLN A 257 -38.58 2.37 -24.68
N PRO A 258 -39.19 3.23 -23.81
CA PRO A 258 -40.08 4.37 -24.09
C PRO A 258 -39.50 5.76 -23.76
N THR A 259 -40.29 6.79 -24.07
CA THR A 259 -39.95 8.22 -23.93
C THR A 259 -39.74 8.68 -22.48
N LYS A 260 -38.61 9.36 -22.22
CA LYS A 260 -38.45 10.37 -21.17
C LYS A 260 -38.06 11.71 -21.80
N GLN A 261 -38.43 12.81 -21.14
CA GLN A 261 -38.00 14.16 -21.54
C GLN A 261 -36.48 14.34 -21.39
N PRO A 262 -35.84 15.21 -22.19
CA PRO A 262 -34.44 15.54 -22.01
C PRO A 262 -34.23 16.31 -20.70
N THR A 263 -33.74 15.62 -19.67
CA THR A 263 -32.98 16.28 -18.60
C THR A 263 -31.73 16.87 -19.23
N VAL A 264 -31.52 18.17 -19.08
CA VAL A 264 -30.31 18.86 -19.56
C VAL A 264 -29.10 18.24 -18.89
N GLU A 265 -28.22 17.66 -19.69
CA GLU A 265 -26.92 17.18 -19.25
C GLU A 265 -26.11 18.39 -18.75
N PRO A 266 -25.60 18.38 -17.52
CA PRO A 266 -24.89 19.54 -16.99
C PRO A 266 -23.58 19.71 -17.74
N THR A 267 -23.48 20.79 -18.52
CA THR A 267 -22.24 21.24 -19.16
C THR A 267 -21.07 21.14 -18.18
N PRO A 268 -19.90 20.58 -18.56
CA PRO A 268 -18.73 20.57 -17.70
C PRO A 268 -18.48 21.97 -17.15
N SER A 269 -18.50 22.12 -15.82
CA SER A 269 -18.32 23.42 -15.19
C SER A 269 -16.94 23.95 -15.58
N ALA A 270 -16.92 25.03 -16.36
CA ALA A 270 -15.69 25.74 -16.66
C ALA A 270 -14.98 26.08 -15.34
N SER A 271 -13.69 25.75 -15.23
CA SER A 271 -12.90 26.17 -14.09
C SER A 271 -12.89 27.70 -14.05
N GLN A 272 -13.27 28.29 -12.92
CA GLN A 272 -13.05 29.72 -12.73
C GLN A 272 -11.55 30.00 -12.83
N GLU A 273 -11.16 31.02 -13.60
CA GLU A 273 -9.77 31.46 -13.64
C GLU A 273 -9.34 31.93 -12.24
N PRO A 274 -8.09 31.65 -11.82
CA PRO A 274 -7.53 32.16 -10.57
C PRO A 274 -7.74 33.66 -10.39
N LYS A 275 -8.59 34.03 -9.43
CA LYS A 275 -8.89 35.42 -9.10
C LYS A 275 -7.92 35.90 -8.03
N LEU A 276 -7.08 36.89 -8.35
CA LEU A 276 -6.28 37.58 -7.34
C LEU A 276 -7.22 38.24 -6.30
N VAL A 277 -7.00 37.97 -5.01
CA VAL A 277 -7.82 38.52 -3.91
C VAL A 277 -7.00 39.26 -2.85
N SER A 278 -5.70 39.00 -2.74
CA SER A 278 -4.78 39.82 -1.96
C SER A 278 -3.38 39.81 -2.55
N SER A 279 -2.58 40.83 -2.26
CA SER A 279 -1.18 40.94 -2.68
C SER A 279 -0.46 41.98 -1.82
N GLY A 280 0.86 41.89 -1.70
CA GLY A 280 1.64 42.96 -1.07
C GLY A 280 3.13 42.71 -0.96
N GLU A 281 3.87 43.79 -0.72
CA GLU A 281 5.30 43.77 -0.41
C GLU A 281 5.51 43.31 1.05
N CYS A 282 6.39 42.33 1.25
CA CYS A 282 6.67 41.78 2.58
C CYS A 282 7.38 42.80 3.49
N SER A 283 8.14 43.76 2.91
CA SER A 283 8.74 44.89 3.64
C SER A 283 7.75 45.83 4.33
N LYS A 284 6.45 45.73 4.00
CA LYS A 284 5.35 46.49 4.64
C LYS A 284 4.59 45.69 5.71
N MET A 285 5.03 44.46 6.01
CA MET A 285 4.41 43.58 7.00
C MET A 285 4.92 43.81 8.42
N THR A 286 4.24 43.20 9.40
CA THR A 286 4.72 43.13 10.78
C THR A 286 5.84 42.10 10.87
N CYS A 287 7.09 42.53 11.03
CA CYS A 287 8.20 41.62 11.32
C CYS A 287 8.25 41.25 12.81
N GLY A 288 8.68 40.02 13.11
CA GLY A 288 8.91 39.56 14.48
C GLY A 288 9.86 38.37 14.51
N GLY A 289 10.41 38.06 15.69
CA GLY A 289 11.53 37.14 15.85
C GLY A 289 12.70 37.81 16.55
N SER A 290 13.88 37.17 16.53
CA SER A 290 15.08 37.70 17.20
C SER A 290 15.95 38.54 16.27
N TYR A 291 15.90 38.28 14.96
CA TYR A 291 16.78 38.88 13.97
C TYR A 291 16.05 39.35 12.69
N ALA A 292 14.76 39.02 12.52
CA ALA A 292 13.91 39.45 11.42
C ALA A 292 13.97 40.96 11.17
N SER A 293 14.30 41.39 9.95
CA SER A 293 14.50 42.81 9.62
C SER A 293 14.18 43.15 8.16
N VAL A 294 13.87 44.43 7.89
CA VAL A 294 13.57 44.93 6.54
C VAL A 294 14.86 45.42 5.87
N ALA A 295 15.16 44.92 4.68
CA ALA A 295 16.36 45.23 3.91
C ALA A 295 15.98 45.69 2.49
N GLY A 296 15.58 46.96 2.37
CA GLY A 296 15.07 47.52 1.13
C GLY A 296 13.60 47.16 0.91
N ASP A 297 13.29 46.50 -0.20
CA ASP A 297 11.95 46.05 -0.58
C ASP A 297 11.57 44.68 -0.01
N LYS A 298 12.53 43.94 0.56
CA LYS A 298 12.37 42.61 1.16
C LYS A 298 12.51 42.59 2.68
N VAL A 299 11.97 41.55 3.31
CA VAL A 299 12.31 41.13 4.67
C VAL A 299 13.38 40.04 4.60
N VAL A 300 14.29 40.06 5.56
CA VAL A 300 15.26 38.98 5.83
C VAL A 300 14.87 38.25 7.10
N LEU A 301 14.85 36.93 7.02
CA LEU A 301 14.68 36.00 8.13
C LEU A 301 16.01 35.27 8.32
N TYR A 302 16.59 35.35 9.53
CA TYR A 302 17.97 34.98 9.84
C TYR A 302 18.08 33.79 10.82
N SER A 303 16.97 33.36 11.43
CA SER A 303 16.97 32.38 12.51
C SER A 303 15.61 31.69 12.72
N ASN A 304 15.62 30.57 13.45
CA ASN A 304 14.42 29.87 13.90
C ASN A 304 13.49 30.81 14.69
N GLY A 305 12.27 31.00 14.19
CA GLY A 305 11.26 31.87 14.80
C GLY A 305 11.22 33.30 14.25
N ASP A 306 12.05 33.64 13.27
CA ASP A 306 11.89 34.89 12.51
C ASP A 306 10.71 34.79 11.52
N TYR A 307 9.89 35.83 11.46
CA TYR A 307 8.74 35.92 10.57
C TYR A 307 8.42 37.34 10.10
N CYS A 308 7.62 37.41 9.04
CA CYS A 308 6.77 38.57 8.78
C CYS A 308 5.30 38.15 8.59
N SER A 309 4.36 39.00 9.01
CA SER A 309 2.93 38.71 8.88
C SER A 309 2.03 39.92 8.59
N THR A 310 0.90 39.60 7.96
CA THR A 310 -0.21 40.49 7.61
C THR A 310 -1.54 39.80 7.94
N SER A 311 -2.68 40.29 7.45
CA SER A 311 -3.97 39.59 7.59
C SER A 311 -4.85 39.77 6.37
N TYR A 312 -5.68 38.77 6.10
CA TYR A 312 -6.66 38.76 5.01
C TYR A 312 -8.01 38.22 5.50
N GLU A 313 -9.10 38.66 4.86
CA GLU A 313 -10.48 38.28 5.21
C GLU A 313 -10.92 37.10 4.34
N PHE A 314 -10.89 35.88 4.89
CA PHE A 314 -11.24 34.67 4.15
C PHE A 314 -12.77 34.46 4.14
N GLU A 315 -13.42 34.77 3.01
CA GLU A 315 -14.88 34.67 2.83
C GLU A 315 -15.36 33.22 2.68
N GLY A 316 -15.93 32.63 3.73
CA GLY A 316 -16.64 31.34 3.64
C GLY A 316 -15.76 30.08 3.66
N THR A 317 -16.39 28.97 4.05
CA THR A 317 -15.78 27.64 4.16
C THR A 317 -15.74 26.92 2.81
N ASN A 318 -14.93 25.86 2.72
CA ASN A 318 -14.71 25.05 1.51
C ASN A 318 -14.21 25.87 0.30
N LYS A 319 -13.20 26.72 0.49
CA LYS A 319 -12.56 27.47 -0.61
C LYS A 319 -11.10 27.06 -0.82
N LYS A 320 -10.70 26.89 -2.08
CA LYS A 320 -9.30 26.64 -2.45
C LYS A 320 -8.62 27.95 -2.85
N TYR A 321 -7.38 28.13 -2.40
CA TYR A 321 -6.55 29.29 -2.67
C TYR A 321 -5.17 28.86 -3.17
N ARG A 322 -4.49 29.74 -3.90
CA ARG A 322 -3.07 29.63 -4.25
C ARG A 322 -2.32 30.80 -3.62
N MET A 323 -1.31 30.51 -2.82
CA MET A 323 -0.31 31.49 -2.38
C MET A 323 0.85 31.45 -3.37
N VAL A 324 1.20 32.58 -3.97
CA VAL A 324 2.47 32.81 -4.67
C VAL A 324 3.33 33.68 -3.75
N VAL A 325 4.59 33.32 -3.58
CA VAL A 325 5.56 34.03 -2.75
C VAL A 325 6.81 34.31 -3.59
N LYS A 326 7.30 35.54 -3.55
CA LYS A 326 8.51 35.97 -4.24
C LYS A 326 9.66 36.09 -3.25
N GLY A 327 10.76 35.38 -3.48
CA GLY A 327 11.84 35.27 -2.52
C GLY A 327 13.16 34.77 -3.10
N ALA A 328 14.17 34.69 -2.26
CA ALA A 328 15.54 34.27 -2.60
C ALA A 328 16.28 33.73 -1.37
N SER A 329 17.39 33.04 -1.60
CA SER A 329 18.39 32.70 -0.57
C SER A 329 19.47 33.78 -0.49
N SER A 330 20.26 33.81 0.59
CA SER A 330 21.47 34.64 0.63
C SER A 330 22.68 34.06 -0.11
N ASN A 331 22.61 32.79 -0.55
CA ASN A 331 23.62 32.18 -1.42
C ASN A 331 23.01 31.17 -2.41
N SER A 332 23.81 30.23 -2.92
CA SER A 332 23.39 29.20 -3.89
C SER A 332 22.50 28.09 -3.31
N SER A 333 22.55 27.86 -2.00
CA SER A 333 21.74 26.83 -1.33
C SER A 333 20.26 27.24 -1.25
N THR A 334 19.37 26.27 -1.15
CA THR A 334 17.93 26.53 -0.97
C THR A 334 17.63 27.07 0.43
N ALA A 335 16.96 28.22 0.52
CA ALA A 335 16.43 28.80 1.76
C ALA A 335 14.90 28.70 1.72
N SER A 336 14.22 28.49 2.85
CA SER A 336 12.78 28.19 2.84
C SER A 336 11.98 28.90 3.94
N VAL A 337 10.70 29.17 3.65
CA VAL A 337 9.78 29.79 4.59
C VAL A 337 8.44 29.08 4.58
N SER A 338 7.90 28.85 5.77
CA SER A 338 6.61 28.18 5.96
C SER A 338 5.48 29.19 6.02
N VAL A 339 4.41 28.89 5.28
CA VAL A 339 3.23 29.74 5.18
C VAL A 339 2.20 29.27 6.21
N TYR A 340 1.76 30.19 7.05
CA TYR A 340 0.77 29.99 8.10
C TYR A 340 -0.46 30.85 7.81
N ILE A 341 -1.64 30.25 7.92
CA ILE A 341 -2.94 30.92 7.81
C ILE A 341 -3.74 30.66 9.09
N GLY A 342 -4.08 31.71 9.83
CA GLY A 342 -4.87 31.59 11.06
C GLY A 342 -4.22 30.74 12.16
N GLY A 343 -2.89 30.55 12.11
CA GLY A 343 -2.14 29.69 13.02
C GLY A 343 -1.95 28.23 12.56
N LYS A 344 -2.65 27.77 11.51
CA LYS A 344 -2.33 26.49 10.86
C LYS A 344 -1.28 26.69 9.76
N LYS A 345 -0.27 25.81 9.70
CA LYS A 345 0.67 25.73 8.57
C LYS A 345 -0.08 25.20 7.34
N VAL A 346 0.02 25.90 6.21
CA VAL A 346 -0.61 25.51 4.94
C VAL A 346 0.39 25.02 3.89
N GLY A 347 1.69 25.09 4.20
CA GLY A 347 2.77 24.54 3.41
C GLY A 347 4.08 25.33 3.58
N THR A 348 5.06 25.06 2.71
CA THR A 348 6.39 25.68 2.73
C THR A 348 6.83 25.97 1.29
N VAL A 349 7.53 27.08 1.08
CA VAL A 349 8.18 27.43 -0.20
C VAL A 349 9.69 27.53 -0.03
N GLY A 350 10.45 27.10 -1.04
CA GLY A 350 11.92 27.12 -1.03
C GLY A 350 12.49 27.85 -2.24
N PHE A 351 13.47 28.73 -2.01
CA PHE A 351 14.12 29.55 -3.03
C PHE A 351 15.61 29.18 -3.11
N THR A 352 16.07 28.79 -4.30
CA THR A 352 17.46 28.41 -4.56
C THR A 352 18.18 29.55 -5.29
N GLY A 353 19.34 29.96 -4.79
CA GLY A 353 20.10 31.07 -5.37
C GLY A 353 19.68 32.47 -4.86
N THR A 354 20.50 33.45 -5.22
CA THR A 354 20.43 34.84 -4.74
C THR A 354 19.48 35.75 -5.53
N THR A 355 18.89 35.23 -6.61
CA THR A 355 17.96 35.99 -7.47
C THR A 355 16.52 35.74 -7.03
N LEU A 356 15.69 36.78 -7.06
CA LEU A 356 14.27 36.64 -6.73
C LEU A 356 13.58 35.67 -7.69
N SER A 357 13.01 34.61 -7.14
CA SER A 357 12.18 33.63 -7.83
C SER A 357 10.79 33.58 -7.19
N GLU A 358 9.81 33.15 -7.97
CA GLU A 358 8.43 32.95 -7.50
C GLU A 358 8.19 31.47 -7.25
N GLN A 359 7.57 31.17 -6.11
CA GLN A 359 7.21 29.83 -5.67
C GLN A 359 5.74 29.85 -5.25
N SER A 360 5.01 28.76 -5.47
CA SER A 360 3.59 28.72 -5.13
C SER A 360 3.14 27.41 -4.51
N LEU A 361 2.20 27.52 -3.56
CA LEU A 361 1.47 26.39 -2.98
C LEU A 361 -0.04 26.64 -3.07
N GLU A 362 -0.82 25.56 -3.10
CA GLU A 362 -2.27 25.63 -3.03
C GLU A 362 -2.77 25.04 -1.72
N PHE A 363 -3.77 25.69 -1.10
CA PHE A 363 -4.32 25.29 0.18
C PHE A 363 -5.85 25.41 0.23
N LYS A 364 -6.47 24.74 1.18
CA LYS A 364 -7.92 24.75 1.40
C LYS A 364 -8.24 25.47 2.71
N MET A 365 -9.23 26.36 2.66
CA MET A 365 -9.92 26.87 3.84
C MET A 365 -11.17 26.01 4.06
N THR A 366 -11.05 24.97 4.89
CA THR A 366 -12.14 24.05 5.21
C THR A 366 -13.07 24.65 6.27
N ASP A 367 -12.53 24.98 7.45
CA ASP A 367 -13.33 25.21 8.67
C ASP A 367 -13.19 26.62 9.26
N VAL A 368 -12.27 27.45 8.72
CA VAL A 368 -11.88 28.75 9.29
C VAL A 368 -12.18 29.87 8.29
N THR A 369 -12.79 30.96 8.75
CA THR A 369 -13.23 32.09 7.92
C THR A 369 -12.97 33.44 8.60
N GLY A 370 -13.23 34.54 7.88
CA GLY A 370 -13.01 35.90 8.36
C GLY A 370 -11.54 36.27 8.43
N LYS A 371 -11.21 37.30 9.20
CA LYS A 371 -9.84 37.84 9.32
C LYS A 371 -8.85 36.83 9.92
N GLN A 372 -8.00 36.25 9.08
CA GLN A 372 -6.90 35.38 9.49
C GLN A 372 -5.56 36.07 9.27
N GLU A 373 -4.60 35.77 10.16
CA GLU A 373 -3.20 36.13 9.94
C GLU A 373 -2.65 35.34 8.73
N ILE A 374 -1.91 36.02 7.84
CA ILE A 374 -1.00 35.38 6.87
C ILE A 374 0.41 35.62 7.41
N LYS A 375 1.13 34.55 7.74
CA LYS A 375 2.48 34.61 8.32
C LYS A 375 3.46 33.78 7.50
N PHE A 376 4.62 34.36 7.20
CA PHE A 376 5.78 33.70 6.60
C PHE A 376 6.82 33.48 7.71
N LEU A 377 6.97 32.25 8.18
CA LEU A 377 7.79 31.85 9.33
C LEU A 377 8.99 30.99 8.90
N LEU A 378 10.20 31.38 9.33
CA LEU A 378 11.41 30.57 9.24
C LEU A 378 11.44 29.60 10.44
N GLU A 379 11.00 28.36 10.22
CA GLU A 379 10.96 27.32 11.25
C GLU A 379 12.32 26.65 11.48
N THR A 380 13.14 26.54 10.43
CA THR A 380 14.41 25.81 10.45
C THR A 380 15.42 26.51 9.54
N ASP A 381 16.24 27.32 10.18
CA ASP A 381 17.57 27.73 9.75
C ASP A 381 18.61 26.68 10.19
N ASN A 382 19.65 26.52 9.37
CA ASN A 382 20.80 25.65 9.60
C ASN A 382 22.14 26.43 9.67
N GLY A 383 22.08 27.77 9.76
CA GLY A 383 23.22 28.68 9.76
C GLY A 383 23.96 28.78 8.43
N SER A 384 23.45 28.18 7.36
CA SER A 384 24.14 28.12 6.05
C SER A 384 23.66 29.15 5.06
N ASN A 385 22.44 29.69 5.20
CA ASN A 385 21.83 30.68 4.31
C ASN A 385 20.58 31.36 4.91
N ASP A 386 20.44 32.65 4.64
CA ASP A 386 19.29 33.45 5.10
C ASP A 386 18.12 33.34 4.11
N THR A 387 16.88 33.50 4.59
CA THR A 387 15.70 33.52 3.72
C THR A 387 15.24 34.96 3.45
N TYR A 388 15.12 35.32 2.17
CA TYR A 388 14.58 36.60 1.72
C TYR A 388 13.14 36.44 1.21
N VAL A 389 12.21 37.24 1.73
CA VAL A 389 10.82 37.33 1.24
C VAL A 389 10.53 38.77 0.80
N ASN A 390 10.12 38.92 -0.47
CA ASN A 390 9.97 40.20 -1.15
C ASN A 390 8.50 40.61 -1.32
N SER A 391 7.67 39.73 -1.86
CA SER A 391 6.23 39.95 -2.02
C SER A 391 5.43 38.65 -1.96
N TYR A 392 4.11 38.78 -1.86
CA TYR A 392 3.16 37.68 -2.00
C TYR A 392 1.96 38.08 -2.85
N GLU A 393 1.31 37.07 -3.42
CA GLU A 393 0.01 37.15 -4.07
C GLU A 393 -0.87 35.97 -3.60
N LEU A 394 -2.12 36.26 -3.25
CA LEU A 394 -3.11 35.27 -2.84
C LEU A 394 -4.24 35.26 -3.86
N TYR A 395 -4.39 34.13 -4.54
CA TYR A 395 -5.46 33.87 -5.50
C TYR A 395 -6.53 32.98 -4.87
N TYR A 396 -7.80 33.32 -5.05
CA TYR A 396 -8.91 32.38 -4.91
C TYR A 396 -9.03 31.59 -6.22
N ILE A 397 -9.04 30.26 -6.14
CA ILE A 397 -9.00 29.38 -7.33
C ILE A 397 -10.23 28.47 -7.46
N GLY A 398 -11.28 28.73 -6.66
CA GLY A 398 -12.57 28.06 -6.73
C GLY A 398 -13.03 27.47 -5.41
N ASP A 399 -14.31 27.06 -5.36
CA ASP A 399 -14.86 26.30 -4.26
C ASP A 399 -14.36 24.84 -4.29
N VAL A 400 -14.05 24.30 -3.12
CA VAL A 400 -13.81 22.86 -2.93
C VAL A 400 -15.17 22.18 -3.08
N LYS A 401 -15.28 21.22 -4.01
CA LYS A 401 -16.51 20.42 -4.16
C LYS A 401 -16.84 19.75 -2.81
N PRO A 402 -18.11 19.72 -2.38
CA PRO A 402 -18.48 18.93 -1.21
C PRO A 402 -18.13 17.46 -1.44
N LEU A 403 -17.49 16.84 -0.44
CA LEU A 403 -17.09 15.43 -0.52
C LEU A 403 -18.32 14.53 -0.82
N PRO A 404 -18.18 13.47 -1.64
CA PRO A 404 -19.27 12.54 -1.94
C PRO A 404 -19.85 11.89 -0.67
N ASP A 405 -21.02 11.26 -0.78
CA ASP A 405 -21.51 10.37 0.27
C ASP A 405 -20.50 9.27 0.59
N ALA A 406 -20.61 8.65 1.77
CA ALA A 406 -19.61 7.71 2.24
C ALA A 406 -19.38 6.55 1.24
N PRO A 407 -18.12 6.10 1.06
CA PRO A 407 -17.81 4.99 0.17
C PRO A 407 -18.63 3.75 0.54
N ILE A 408 -19.03 2.97 -0.46
CA ILE A 408 -19.73 1.69 -0.25
C ILE A 408 -18.71 0.57 -0.48
N PRO A 409 -18.34 -0.23 0.55
CA PRO A 409 -17.46 -1.38 0.39
C PRO A 409 -18.02 -2.38 -0.62
N ALA A 410 -17.15 -3.05 -1.38
CA ALA A 410 -17.55 -4.02 -2.38
C ALA A 410 -18.15 -5.27 -1.71
N SER A 411 -19.44 -5.56 -1.93
CA SER A 411 -20.10 -6.77 -1.43
C SER A 411 -19.69 -8.05 -2.18
N VAL A 412 -19.08 -7.89 -3.36
CA VAL A 412 -18.54 -8.95 -4.22
C VAL A 412 -17.18 -8.49 -4.72
N GLY A 413 -16.16 -9.33 -4.58
CA GLY A 413 -14.78 -9.00 -4.95
C GLY A 413 -14.61 -8.61 -6.43
N ALA A 414 -13.70 -7.66 -6.69
CA ALA A 414 -13.39 -7.15 -8.02
C ALA A 414 -12.93 -8.22 -9.01
N VAL A 415 -12.20 -9.24 -8.54
CA VAL A 415 -11.78 -10.39 -9.36
C VAL A 415 -13.00 -11.17 -9.87
N SER A 416 -14.04 -11.28 -9.05
CA SER A 416 -15.27 -11.99 -9.39
C SER A 416 -16.22 -11.22 -10.32
N THR A 417 -16.05 -9.91 -10.43
CA THR A 417 -16.95 -9.02 -11.21
C THR A 417 -16.28 -8.39 -12.43
N GLY A 418 -14.94 -8.48 -12.53
CA GLY A 418 -14.11 -7.71 -13.46
C GLY A 418 -14.09 -6.20 -13.18
N LYS A 419 -14.72 -5.74 -12.07
CA LYS A 419 -14.96 -4.32 -11.78
C LYS A 419 -14.16 -3.88 -10.55
N TYR A 420 -12.97 -3.39 -10.81
CA TYR A 420 -12.13 -2.73 -9.81
C TYR A 420 -12.64 -1.31 -9.56
N ARG A 421 -12.84 -0.94 -8.28
CA ARG A 421 -13.24 0.42 -7.87
C ARG A 421 -12.18 1.43 -8.27
N ASN A 422 -12.60 2.62 -8.66
CA ASN A 422 -11.71 3.76 -8.93
C ASN A 422 -12.14 4.91 -8.01
N LEU A 423 -11.48 4.99 -6.86
CA LEU A 423 -11.81 5.90 -5.78
C LEU A 423 -11.61 7.37 -6.16
N PHE A 424 -10.62 7.68 -7.01
CA PHE A 424 -10.45 9.03 -7.55
C PHE A 424 -11.62 9.42 -8.46
N LYS A 425 -12.20 8.48 -9.20
CA LYS A 425 -13.39 8.71 -10.03
C LYS A 425 -14.65 8.85 -9.17
N GLU A 426 -14.79 8.05 -8.12
CA GLU A 426 -15.86 8.19 -7.12
C GLU A 426 -15.77 9.56 -6.39
N LEU A 427 -14.56 10.07 -6.17
CA LEU A 427 -14.27 11.42 -5.65
C LEU A 427 -14.47 12.56 -6.68
N GLY A 428 -14.70 12.22 -7.95
CA GLY A 428 -15.09 13.18 -9.00
C GLY A 428 -13.94 13.76 -9.85
N TYR A 429 -12.80 13.06 -9.94
CA TYR A 429 -11.79 13.27 -10.98
C TYR A 429 -12.16 12.49 -12.27
N SER A 430 -11.78 13.02 -13.43
CA SER A 430 -11.97 12.33 -14.72
C SER A 430 -10.91 11.25 -14.98
N ASP A 431 -11.24 10.26 -15.81
CA ASP A 431 -10.29 9.20 -16.18
C ASP A 431 -8.97 9.78 -16.75
N ALA A 432 -9.06 10.86 -17.54
CA ALA A 432 -7.90 11.52 -18.13
C ALA A 432 -6.99 12.23 -17.11
N GLU A 433 -7.56 12.81 -16.03
CA GLU A 433 -6.77 13.37 -14.93
C GLU A 433 -6.07 12.24 -14.15
N ILE A 434 -6.78 11.14 -13.90
CA ILE A 434 -6.28 9.98 -13.14
C ILE A 434 -5.17 9.27 -13.92
N ASP A 435 -5.38 9.01 -15.21
CA ASP A 435 -4.38 8.46 -16.12
C ASP A 435 -3.14 9.35 -16.18
N LYS A 436 -3.32 10.68 -16.28
CA LYS A 436 -2.21 11.64 -16.24
C LYS A 436 -1.47 11.59 -14.89
N LYS A 437 -2.16 11.55 -13.75
CA LYS A 437 -1.52 11.48 -12.41
C LYS A 437 -0.69 10.21 -12.26
N VAL A 438 -1.22 9.05 -12.68
CA VAL A 438 -0.54 7.75 -12.60
C VAL A 438 0.66 7.68 -13.55
N GLU A 439 0.51 8.05 -14.83
CA GLU A 439 1.63 8.04 -15.78
C GLU A 439 2.69 9.09 -15.40
N SER A 440 2.31 10.26 -14.83
CA SER A 440 3.31 11.23 -14.33
C SER A 440 4.13 10.66 -13.17
N ALA A 441 3.53 9.88 -12.27
CA ALA A 441 4.25 9.21 -11.18
C ALA A 441 5.18 8.12 -11.72
N TRP A 442 4.69 7.27 -12.65
CA TRP A 442 5.51 6.29 -13.37
C TRP A 442 6.72 6.95 -14.04
N GLN A 443 6.51 8.00 -14.84
CA GLN A 443 7.59 8.70 -15.55
C GLN A 443 8.62 9.30 -14.58
N LYS A 444 8.17 9.88 -13.46
CA LYS A 444 9.07 10.41 -12.41
C LYS A 444 9.92 9.31 -11.77
N PHE A 445 9.33 8.17 -11.41
CA PHE A 445 10.04 7.09 -10.72
C PHE A 445 10.91 6.23 -11.65
N PHE A 446 10.56 6.10 -12.93
CA PHE A 446 11.28 5.26 -13.88
C PHE A 446 12.27 6.02 -14.78
N TYR A 447 11.98 7.29 -15.09
CA TYR A 447 12.73 8.11 -16.07
C TYR A 447 13.02 9.55 -15.59
N GLY A 448 12.72 9.88 -14.33
CA GLY A 448 13.00 11.20 -13.75
C GLY A 448 14.48 11.47 -13.50
N THR A 449 14.78 12.61 -12.89
CA THR A 449 16.15 12.98 -12.50
C THR A 449 16.71 12.07 -11.39
N ASP A 450 18.01 12.15 -11.10
CA ASP A 450 18.66 11.34 -10.05
C ASP A 450 18.23 11.68 -8.61
N ASP A 451 17.42 12.73 -8.41
CA ASP A 451 16.70 13.02 -7.16
C ASP A 451 15.26 12.47 -7.16
N GLU A 452 14.81 11.83 -8.23
CA GLU A 452 13.42 11.42 -8.44
C GLU A 452 13.28 9.94 -8.79
N ARG A 453 14.11 9.42 -9.69
CA ARG A 453 14.03 8.05 -10.16
C ARG A 453 14.49 7.05 -9.11
N ILE A 454 13.82 5.91 -9.08
CA ILE A 454 14.24 4.72 -8.33
C ILE A 454 14.68 3.60 -9.28
N TYR A 455 14.31 3.64 -10.56
CA TYR A 455 14.73 2.69 -11.58
C TYR A 455 16.06 3.07 -12.23
N TYR A 456 16.98 2.12 -12.34
CA TYR A 456 18.31 2.30 -12.92
C TYR A 456 18.64 1.16 -13.91
N PRO A 457 18.67 1.44 -15.23
CA PRO A 457 19.14 0.48 -16.23
C PRO A 457 20.60 0.06 -16.04
N VAL A 458 20.89 -1.20 -16.35
CA VAL A 458 22.25 -1.80 -16.31
C VAL A 458 22.51 -2.53 -17.62
N GLY A 459 23.45 -2.00 -18.41
CA GLY A 459 23.72 -2.52 -19.75
C GLY A 459 22.50 -2.40 -20.68
N GLU A 460 22.39 -3.31 -21.65
CA GLU A 460 21.35 -3.26 -22.67
C GLU A 460 20.00 -3.81 -22.20
N ASP A 461 19.97 -4.78 -21.27
CA ASP A 461 18.78 -5.61 -20.98
C ASP A 461 18.57 -5.96 -19.49
N MET A 462 19.19 -5.24 -18.56
CA MET A 462 18.90 -5.33 -17.11
C MET A 462 18.56 -3.97 -16.51
N ALA A 463 18.00 -3.97 -15.29
CA ALA A 463 17.79 -2.78 -14.45
C ALA A 463 17.65 -3.19 -12.98
N TYR A 464 17.77 -2.23 -12.05
CA TYR A 464 17.41 -2.41 -10.64
C TYR A 464 16.56 -1.27 -10.09
N ILE A 465 15.90 -1.52 -8.94
CA ILE A 465 15.29 -0.48 -8.09
C ILE A 465 16.27 -0.11 -6.98
N TYR A 466 16.56 1.18 -6.84
CA TYR A 466 17.64 1.74 -6.02
C TYR A 466 17.16 2.29 -4.68
N THR A 467 17.77 1.79 -3.61
CA THR A 467 17.57 2.25 -2.23
C THR A 467 18.49 3.43 -1.93
N ALA A 468 18.03 4.63 -2.31
CA ALA A 468 18.82 5.86 -2.30
C ALA A 468 19.28 6.35 -0.91
N ASP A 469 18.75 5.80 0.19
CA ASP A 469 19.11 6.16 1.56
C ASP A 469 20.19 5.28 2.20
N THR A 470 20.39 4.05 1.71
CA THR A 470 21.40 3.08 2.20
C THR A 470 22.40 2.59 1.15
N ASP A 471 22.29 3.03 -0.10
CA ASP A 471 23.11 2.62 -1.26
C ASP A 471 23.10 1.09 -1.45
N ASP A 472 21.92 0.58 -1.79
CA ASP A 472 21.69 -0.83 -2.14
C ASP A 472 20.52 -1.02 -3.11
N VAL A 473 20.26 -2.28 -3.44
CA VAL A 473 19.10 -2.83 -4.13
C VAL A 473 18.51 -3.91 -3.23
N ARG A 474 17.18 -3.95 -3.08
CA ARG A 474 16.49 -4.88 -2.17
C ARG A 474 15.49 -5.81 -2.87
N SER A 475 15.24 -7.00 -2.30
CA SER A 475 14.27 -7.97 -2.84
C SER A 475 12.86 -7.37 -2.94
N GLU A 476 12.39 -6.77 -1.85
CA GLU A 476 11.23 -5.88 -1.75
C GLU A 476 11.14 -4.89 -2.92
N GLY A 477 12.14 -4.02 -3.09
CA GLY A 477 12.12 -2.98 -4.11
C GLY A 477 12.08 -3.54 -5.54
N MET A 478 12.81 -4.61 -5.80
CA MET A 478 12.83 -5.29 -7.10
C MET A 478 11.48 -5.93 -7.42
N SER A 479 10.86 -6.61 -6.45
CA SER A 479 9.57 -7.28 -6.62
C SER A 479 8.41 -6.29 -6.70
N TYR A 480 8.47 -5.17 -5.95
CA TYR A 480 7.54 -4.05 -6.06
C TYR A 480 7.68 -3.35 -7.42
N GLY A 481 8.91 -3.17 -7.92
CA GLY A 481 9.18 -2.67 -9.27
C GLY A 481 8.55 -3.55 -10.35
N MET A 482 8.74 -4.87 -10.26
CA MET A 482 8.08 -5.84 -11.15
C MET A 482 6.55 -5.78 -11.05
N MET A 483 6.00 -5.71 -9.83
CA MET A 483 4.55 -5.55 -9.63
C MET A 483 4.02 -4.26 -10.28
N ILE A 484 4.68 -3.12 -10.07
CA ILE A 484 4.31 -1.84 -10.72
C ILE A 484 4.36 -1.97 -12.25
N CYS A 485 5.41 -2.60 -12.81
CA CYS A 485 5.56 -2.79 -14.25
C CYS A 485 4.44 -3.66 -14.85
N VAL A 486 4.11 -4.80 -14.23
CA VAL A 486 3.04 -5.69 -14.73
C VAL A 486 1.64 -5.11 -14.54
N GLN A 487 1.42 -4.23 -13.56
CA GLN A 487 0.17 -3.46 -13.47
C GLN A 487 0.09 -2.37 -14.55
N MET A 488 1.21 -1.71 -14.88
CA MET A 488 1.31 -0.60 -15.84
C MET A 488 1.48 -1.00 -17.32
N ASP A 489 1.54 -2.29 -17.65
CA ASP A 489 1.80 -2.83 -19.01
C ASP A 489 3.21 -2.57 -19.55
N LYS A 490 4.22 -2.65 -18.68
CA LYS A 490 5.61 -2.25 -18.95
C LYS A 490 6.52 -3.48 -18.98
N GLN A 491 6.37 -4.30 -20.03
CA GLN A 491 7.03 -5.61 -20.12
C GLN A 491 8.56 -5.51 -20.22
N GLU A 492 9.10 -4.52 -20.95
CA GLU A 492 10.55 -4.36 -21.08
C GLU A 492 11.19 -4.04 -19.73
N GLU A 493 10.58 -3.14 -18.96
CA GLU A 493 11.03 -2.76 -17.63
C GLU A 493 10.89 -3.90 -16.62
N PHE A 494 9.82 -4.70 -16.73
CA PHE A 494 9.65 -5.94 -15.97
C PHE A 494 10.78 -6.94 -16.26
N ASP A 495 11.03 -7.24 -17.53
CA ASP A 495 12.04 -8.22 -17.96
C ASP A 495 13.46 -7.79 -17.55
N ARG A 496 13.75 -6.48 -17.62
CA ARG A 496 15.01 -5.89 -17.15
C ARG A 496 15.22 -6.08 -15.64
N LEU A 497 14.20 -5.82 -14.83
CA LEU A 497 14.25 -6.04 -13.37
C LEU A 497 14.38 -7.52 -13.04
N TRP A 498 13.55 -8.36 -13.67
CA TRP A 498 13.51 -9.79 -13.43
C TRP A 498 14.83 -10.47 -13.79
N LYS A 499 15.43 -10.11 -14.94
CA LYS A 499 16.74 -10.60 -15.33
C LYS A 499 17.80 -10.25 -14.28
N TRP A 500 17.84 -9.02 -13.78
CA TRP A 500 18.79 -8.62 -12.74
C TRP A 500 18.60 -9.43 -11.45
N ALA A 501 17.35 -9.59 -10.99
CA ALA A 501 17.03 -10.39 -9.80
C ALA A 501 17.47 -11.87 -9.95
N LYS A 502 17.17 -12.51 -11.10
CA LYS A 502 17.58 -13.88 -11.40
C LYS A 502 19.08 -14.06 -11.59
N THR A 503 19.78 -13.03 -12.09
CA THR A 503 21.24 -13.07 -12.29
C THR A 503 22.01 -12.85 -11.00
N HIS A 504 21.63 -11.86 -10.19
CA HIS A 504 22.43 -11.39 -9.06
C HIS A 504 21.92 -11.83 -7.68
N MET A 505 20.61 -11.89 -7.46
CA MET A 505 20.02 -12.08 -6.13
C MET A 505 19.73 -13.54 -5.81
N GLN A 506 19.18 -14.29 -6.78
CA GLN A 506 18.68 -15.65 -6.50
C GLN A 506 19.82 -16.64 -6.23
N HIS A 507 19.86 -17.20 -5.03
CA HIS A 507 20.84 -18.20 -4.59
C HIS A 507 20.75 -19.49 -5.41
N LYS A 508 21.90 -19.98 -5.92
CA LYS A 508 21.96 -21.20 -6.73
C LYS A 508 22.30 -22.47 -5.92
N SER A 509 22.70 -22.31 -4.66
CA SER A 509 23.14 -23.37 -3.73
C SER A 509 23.10 -22.88 -2.28
N GLY A 510 23.26 -23.79 -1.32
CA GLY A 510 23.20 -23.51 0.11
C GLY A 510 21.78 -23.56 0.68
N GLU A 511 21.62 -23.22 1.96
CA GLU A 511 20.34 -23.27 2.69
C GLU A 511 19.24 -22.38 2.08
N PHE A 512 19.62 -21.30 1.40
CA PHE A 512 18.71 -20.37 0.72
C PHE A 512 18.53 -20.66 -0.78
N LYS A 513 19.03 -21.79 -1.31
CA LYS A 513 18.90 -22.14 -2.74
C LYS A 513 17.47 -21.96 -3.25
N GLY A 514 17.27 -21.08 -4.24
CA GLY A 514 15.96 -20.75 -4.82
C GLY A 514 15.38 -19.41 -4.34
N TYR A 515 15.66 -19.02 -3.10
CA TYR A 515 15.38 -17.68 -2.55
C TYR A 515 16.34 -16.61 -3.12
N PHE A 516 16.08 -15.35 -2.80
CA PHE A 516 16.73 -14.15 -3.31
C PHE A 516 17.36 -13.36 -2.15
N ALA A 517 18.66 -13.05 -2.26
CA ALA A 517 19.36 -12.22 -1.27
C ALA A 517 18.68 -10.86 -1.10
N TRP A 518 18.30 -10.50 0.14
CA TRP A 518 17.44 -9.35 0.43
C TRP A 518 18.14 -8.01 0.22
N GLN A 519 19.47 -7.96 0.30
CA GLN A 519 20.25 -6.74 0.16
C GLN A 519 21.49 -6.95 -0.73
N MET A 520 21.59 -6.13 -1.77
CA MET A 520 22.66 -6.17 -2.77
C MET A 520 23.33 -4.82 -2.92
N ASN A 521 24.62 -4.80 -3.24
CA ASN A 521 25.26 -3.60 -3.77
C ASN A 521 24.80 -3.36 -5.22
N THR A 522 24.76 -2.10 -5.66
CA THR A 522 24.36 -1.68 -7.01
C THR A 522 25.17 -2.32 -8.16
N ASN A 523 26.37 -2.84 -7.85
CA ASN A 523 27.21 -3.62 -8.78
C ASN A 523 26.82 -5.11 -8.90
N GLY A 524 25.73 -5.55 -8.26
CA GLY A 524 25.24 -6.93 -8.32
C GLY A 524 25.99 -7.93 -7.43
N THR A 525 26.75 -7.45 -6.44
CA THR A 525 27.34 -8.29 -5.38
C THR A 525 26.47 -8.29 -4.12
N ILE A 526 26.41 -9.42 -3.42
CA ILE A 526 25.61 -9.58 -2.19
C ILE A 526 26.14 -8.67 -1.07
N LYS A 527 25.24 -7.97 -0.38
CA LYS A 527 25.52 -7.10 0.79
C LYS A 527 25.07 -7.80 2.09
N ASP A 528 23.89 -8.44 2.06
CA ASP A 528 23.43 -9.45 3.03
C ASP A 528 22.84 -10.64 2.25
N ASN A 529 23.17 -11.87 2.68
CA ASN A 529 22.85 -13.11 1.98
C ASN A 529 21.61 -13.83 2.50
N THR A 530 20.87 -13.27 3.46
CA THR A 530 19.56 -13.78 3.88
C THR A 530 18.46 -13.32 2.91
N PRO A 531 17.30 -13.99 2.82
CA PRO A 531 16.14 -13.51 2.05
C PRO A 531 15.10 -12.80 2.95
N ALA A 532 14.21 -12.01 2.37
CA ALA A 532 13.13 -11.31 3.07
C ALA A 532 11.80 -11.61 2.38
N ALA A 533 10.84 -12.17 3.13
CA ALA A 533 9.77 -13.00 2.53
C ALA A 533 8.86 -12.25 1.56
N ASP A 534 8.49 -11.00 1.85
CA ASP A 534 7.61 -10.20 0.98
C ASP A 534 8.19 -10.00 -0.43
N GLY A 535 9.52 -10.00 -0.55
CA GLY A 535 10.27 -10.04 -1.81
C GLY A 535 9.80 -11.20 -2.70
N GLU A 536 9.95 -12.44 -2.23
CA GLU A 536 9.51 -13.66 -2.91
C GLU A 536 7.99 -13.70 -3.18
N GLU A 537 7.17 -13.24 -2.25
CA GLU A 537 5.70 -13.24 -2.39
C GLU A 537 5.25 -12.31 -3.54
N TYR A 538 5.85 -11.13 -3.64
CA TYR A 538 5.63 -10.20 -4.75
C TYR A 538 6.31 -10.69 -6.05
N PHE A 539 7.48 -11.35 -6.00
CA PHE A 539 8.09 -11.96 -7.19
C PHE A 539 7.17 -13.03 -7.79
N ALA A 540 6.75 -14.02 -7.00
CA ALA A 540 5.86 -15.09 -7.45
C ALA A 540 4.55 -14.54 -8.04
N THR A 541 3.92 -13.58 -7.36
CA THR A 541 2.64 -13.00 -7.80
C THR A 541 2.79 -12.16 -9.07
N SER A 542 3.82 -11.33 -9.17
CA SER A 542 4.05 -10.49 -10.36
C SER A 542 4.43 -11.32 -11.58
N LEU A 543 5.12 -12.46 -11.41
CA LEU A 543 5.39 -13.44 -12.46
C LEU A 543 4.15 -14.21 -12.94
N LEU A 544 3.24 -14.61 -12.02
CA LEU A 544 1.93 -15.16 -12.41
C LEU A 544 1.14 -14.15 -13.25
N PHE A 545 1.13 -12.87 -12.83
CA PHE A 545 0.46 -11.81 -13.58
C PHE A 545 1.12 -11.55 -14.94
N ALA A 546 2.45 -11.63 -15.04
CA ALA A 546 3.16 -11.48 -16.31
C ALA A 546 2.80 -12.60 -17.29
N SER A 547 2.77 -13.86 -16.83
CA SER A 547 2.25 -15.00 -17.59
C SER A 547 0.81 -14.78 -18.04
N ALA A 548 -0.07 -14.30 -17.16
CA ALA A 548 -1.48 -14.09 -17.47
C ALA A 548 -1.73 -12.90 -18.43
N ARG A 549 -0.86 -11.88 -18.40
CA ARG A 549 -1.00 -10.64 -19.19
C ARG A 549 -0.30 -10.70 -20.55
N TRP A 550 0.90 -11.28 -20.62
CA TRP A 550 1.77 -11.27 -21.80
C TRP A 550 2.06 -12.67 -22.38
N GLY A 551 1.69 -13.73 -21.67
CA GLY A 551 2.10 -15.10 -21.99
C GLY A 551 3.48 -15.45 -21.44
N ASN A 552 4.03 -16.60 -21.84
CA ASN A 552 5.33 -17.08 -21.37
C ASN A 552 6.35 -17.09 -22.52
N GLY A 553 7.52 -16.50 -22.29
CA GLY A 553 8.68 -16.55 -23.18
C GLY A 553 9.59 -17.76 -22.91
N GLU A 554 10.83 -17.67 -23.42
CA GLU A 554 11.84 -18.73 -23.23
C GLU A 554 12.73 -18.49 -22.00
N GLY A 555 13.33 -19.56 -21.47
CA GLY A 555 14.28 -19.49 -20.35
C GLY A 555 13.63 -18.88 -19.09
N ILE A 556 14.27 -17.83 -18.55
CA ILE A 556 13.75 -17.10 -17.37
C ILE A 556 12.49 -16.28 -17.66
N TYR A 557 12.15 -16.04 -18.93
CA TYR A 557 10.94 -15.31 -19.33
C TYR A 557 9.71 -16.23 -19.43
N ASN A 558 9.86 -17.51 -19.10
CA ASN A 558 8.72 -18.38 -18.77
C ASN A 558 8.25 -18.06 -17.34
N TYR A 559 7.56 -16.92 -17.20
CA TYR A 559 7.17 -16.35 -15.91
C TYR A 559 6.35 -17.32 -15.05
N ASN A 560 5.45 -18.11 -15.64
CA ASN A 560 4.67 -19.10 -14.91
C ASN A 560 5.59 -20.16 -14.28
N LYS A 561 6.47 -20.79 -15.07
CA LYS A 561 7.42 -21.80 -14.57
C LYS A 561 8.26 -21.25 -13.42
N GLU A 562 8.76 -20.02 -13.57
CA GLU A 562 9.54 -19.34 -12.55
C GLU A 562 8.74 -19.06 -11.28
N ALA A 563 7.46 -18.65 -11.40
CA ALA A 563 6.57 -18.51 -10.26
C ALA A 563 6.30 -19.83 -9.53
N GLN A 564 6.07 -20.94 -10.26
CA GLN A 564 5.89 -22.26 -9.66
C GLN A 564 7.15 -22.72 -8.92
N GLU A 565 8.34 -22.45 -9.45
CA GLU A 565 9.61 -22.74 -8.76
C GLU A 565 9.73 -21.95 -7.45
N ILE A 566 9.38 -20.65 -7.43
CA ILE A 566 9.38 -19.84 -6.19
C ILE A 566 8.34 -20.34 -5.18
N LEU A 567 7.08 -20.53 -5.58
CA LEU A 567 6.00 -21.03 -4.72
C LEU A 567 6.37 -22.35 -4.05
N LYS A 568 6.95 -23.27 -4.84
CA LYS A 568 7.45 -24.55 -4.35
C LYS A 568 8.60 -24.41 -3.36
N THR A 569 9.57 -23.53 -3.63
CA THR A 569 10.67 -23.26 -2.71
C THR A 569 10.15 -22.66 -1.39
N MET A 570 9.26 -21.66 -1.43
CA MET A 570 8.67 -21.04 -0.23
C MET A 570 8.03 -22.06 0.73
N LEU A 571 7.36 -23.09 0.20
CA LEU A 571 6.67 -24.09 1.01
C LEU A 571 7.48 -25.36 1.28
N HIS A 572 8.46 -25.74 0.45
CA HIS A 572 9.10 -27.07 0.53
C HIS A 572 10.64 -27.06 0.65
N GLN A 573 11.28 -25.91 0.85
CA GLN A 573 12.74 -25.83 1.03
C GLN A 573 13.27 -26.87 2.03
N ALA A 574 12.66 -26.95 3.22
CA ALA A 574 13.09 -27.81 4.31
C ALA A 574 12.70 -29.29 4.17
N ASP A 575 11.96 -29.68 3.12
CA ASP A 575 11.40 -31.04 2.99
C ASP A 575 12.46 -32.09 2.63
N ASP A 576 13.66 -31.68 2.18
CA ASP A 576 14.84 -32.56 2.04
C ASP A 576 15.76 -32.56 3.29
N GLY A 577 15.44 -31.75 4.29
CA GLY A 577 16.22 -31.55 5.51
C GLY A 577 17.22 -30.38 5.49
N GLN A 578 17.24 -29.54 4.45
CA GLN A 578 18.12 -28.37 4.33
C GLN A 578 17.35 -27.04 4.30
N GLY A 579 17.88 -26.02 4.97
CA GLY A 579 17.24 -24.69 5.01
C GLY A 579 15.92 -24.66 5.79
N VAL A 580 15.11 -23.64 5.53
CA VAL A 580 13.82 -23.39 6.21
C VAL A 580 12.76 -22.97 5.20
N ASN A 581 11.52 -23.39 5.42
CA ASN A 581 10.37 -22.93 4.64
C ASN A 581 10.05 -21.46 4.98
N MET A 582 9.74 -20.67 3.97
CA MET A 582 9.30 -19.28 4.10
C MET A 582 7.85 -19.18 4.60
N PHE A 583 7.07 -20.27 4.49
CA PHE A 583 5.79 -20.42 5.16
C PHE A 583 5.84 -21.47 6.29
N ASN A 584 5.31 -21.10 7.45
CA ASN A 584 5.15 -22.00 8.58
C ASN A 584 4.01 -23.00 8.30
N LYS A 585 4.33 -24.29 8.23
CA LYS A 585 3.36 -25.35 7.88
C LYS A 585 2.27 -25.61 8.92
N GLU A 586 2.49 -25.22 10.18
CA GLU A 586 1.51 -25.35 11.27
C GLU A 586 0.56 -24.13 11.29
N HIS A 587 1.12 -22.92 11.32
CA HIS A 587 0.33 -21.68 11.44
C HIS A 587 -0.27 -21.18 10.12
N LYS A 588 0.21 -21.66 8.95
CA LYS A 588 -0.20 -21.22 7.61
C LYS A 588 0.11 -19.73 7.35
N MET A 589 1.23 -19.25 7.87
CA MET A 589 1.65 -17.85 7.81
C MET A 589 3.03 -17.74 7.17
N PRO A 590 3.37 -16.62 6.50
CA PRO A 590 4.75 -16.31 6.19
C PRO A 590 5.57 -16.22 7.49
N VAL A 591 6.89 -16.37 7.36
CA VAL A 591 7.85 -16.12 8.44
C VAL A 591 8.59 -14.81 8.14
N PHE A 592 9.08 -14.10 9.16
CA PHE A 592 9.83 -12.86 8.95
C PHE A 592 11.10 -13.10 8.10
N CYS A 593 11.92 -14.11 8.44
CA CYS A 593 13.00 -14.57 7.58
C CYS A 593 13.26 -16.07 7.79
N PRO A 594 13.40 -16.90 6.73
CA PRO A 594 13.59 -18.35 6.83
C PRO A 594 15.00 -18.75 7.30
N ILE A 595 15.44 -18.27 8.46
CA ILE A 595 16.65 -18.72 9.17
C ILE A 595 16.49 -18.65 10.69
N GLY A 596 16.87 -19.74 11.37
CA GLY A 596 17.02 -19.78 12.84
C GLY A 596 15.83 -19.21 13.61
N ASN A 597 16.08 -18.24 14.50
CA ASN A 597 15.04 -17.61 15.31
C ASN A 597 14.11 -16.69 14.49
N ALA A 598 14.57 -16.13 13.37
CA ALA A 598 13.76 -15.25 12.51
C ALA A 598 12.60 -16.00 11.81
N ALA A 599 12.67 -17.33 11.78
CA ALA A 599 11.60 -18.20 11.30
C ALA A 599 10.54 -18.54 12.37
N THR A 600 10.71 -18.07 13.62
CA THR A 600 9.78 -18.38 14.73
C THR A 600 8.71 -17.31 14.96
N PHE A 601 8.68 -16.26 14.13
CA PHE A 601 7.70 -15.16 14.17
C PHE A 601 7.44 -14.60 12.75
N SER A 602 6.50 -13.67 12.62
CA SER A 602 6.06 -13.07 11.35
C SER A 602 6.03 -11.52 11.42
N ASP A 603 5.94 -10.86 10.28
CA ASP A 603 5.68 -9.43 10.13
C ASP A 603 4.26 -9.27 9.56
N PRO A 604 3.29 -8.59 10.22
CA PRO A 604 1.92 -8.49 9.72
C PRO A 604 1.81 -7.81 8.35
N SER A 605 2.82 -7.03 7.94
CA SER A 605 2.86 -6.37 6.64
C SER A 605 3.26 -7.30 5.49
N TYR A 606 3.85 -8.46 5.79
CA TYR A 606 4.13 -9.52 4.80
C TYR A 606 2.89 -10.38 4.53
N HIS A 607 1.87 -10.34 5.40
CA HIS A 607 0.63 -11.09 5.17
C HIS A 607 -0.15 -10.54 3.96
N LEU A 608 -0.21 -11.34 2.89
CA LEU A 608 -0.77 -10.98 1.59
C LEU A 608 -1.91 -11.95 1.16
N PRO A 609 -3.02 -12.08 1.93
CA PRO A 609 -4.13 -12.98 1.59
C PRO A 609 -4.74 -12.69 0.21
N ALA A 610 -4.63 -11.45 -0.27
CA ALA A 610 -5.00 -11.05 -1.62
C ALA A 610 -4.25 -11.87 -2.70
N PHE A 611 -2.98 -12.21 -2.45
CA PHE A 611 -2.11 -12.99 -3.33
C PHE A 611 -2.22 -14.49 -3.06
N TYR A 612 -2.41 -14.90 -1.81
CA TYR A 612 -2.56 -16.32 -1.46
C TYR A 612 -3.80 -16.94 -2.13
N GLU A 613 -4.87 -16.14 -2.33
CA GLU A 613 -6.02 -16.51 -3.16
C GLU A 613 -5.67 -16.64 -4.65
N VAL A 614 -4.71 -15.87 -5.18
CA VAL A 614 -4.19 -16.09 -6.55
C VAL A 614 -3.46 -17.43 -6.60
N TRP A 615 -2.58 -17.72 -5.64
CA TRP A 615 -1.79 -18.95 -5.62
C TRP A 615 -2.66 -20.20 -5.39
N ALA A 616 -3.70 -20.09 -4.56
CA ALA A 616 -4.72 -21.13 -4.39
C ALA A 616 -5.43 -21.51 -5.72
N ARG A 617 -5.37 -20.65 -6.74
CA ARG A 617 -6.01 -20.84 -8.05
C ARG A 617 -5.03 -21.08 -9.21
N GLU A 618 -3.83 -20.52 -9.16
CA GLU A 618 -2.82 -20.55 -10.24
C GLU A 618 -1.57 -21.40 -9.93
N ALA A 619 -1.40 -21.89 -8.69
CA ALA A 619 -0.31 -22.81 -8.36
C ALA A 619 -0.57 -24.22 -8.93
N GLU A 620 0.48 -24.88 -9.40
CA GLU A 620 0.42 -26.28 -9.87
C GLU A 620 0.30 -27.30 -8.73
N GLN A 621 0.60 -26.89 -7.49
CA GLN A 621 0.54 -27.70 -6.28
C GLN A 621 0.16 -26.84 -5.05
N ASP A 622 -0.27 -27.51 -3.97
CA ASP A 622 -0.53 -26.93 -2.64
C ASP A 622 -1.64 -25.86 -2.58
N ASN A 623 -2.56 -25.89 -3.54
CA ASN A 623 -3.71 -24.97 -3.65
C ASN A 623 -4.51 -24.82 -2.33
N ASP A 624 -4.76 -25.93 -1.63
CA ASP A 624 -5.44 -25.95 -0.34
C ASP A 624 -4.64 -25.21 0.74
N PHE A 625 -3.30 -25.36 0.77
CA PHE A 625 -2.42 -24.67 1.71
C PHE A 625 -2.49 -23.15 1.52
N TRP A 626 -2.47 -22.68 0.27
CA TRP A 626 -2.57 -21.25 -0.02
C TRP A 626 -3.96 -20.68 0.32
N SER A 627 -5.03 -21.48 0.18
CA SER A 627 -6.35 -21.11 0.69
C SER A 627 -6.38 -21.02 2.23
N GLU A 628 -5.78 -21.98 2.92
CA GLU A 628 -5.65 -21.94 4.39
C GLU A 628 -4.80 -20.74 4.86
N ALA A 629 -3.74 -20.39 4.13
CA ALA A 629 -2.88 -19.24 4.43
C ALA A 629 -3.59 -17.89 4.26
N ALA A 630 -4.49 -17.78 3.26
CA ALA A 630 -5.35 -16.61 3.11
C ALA A 630 -6.28 -16.43 4.32
N GLU A 631 -6.79 -17.52 4.89
CA GLU A 631 -7.67 -17.50 6.07
C GLU A 631 -6.90 -17.19 7.37
N ALA A 632 -5.76 -17.85 7.59
CA ALA A 632 -4.89 -17.59 8.73
C ALA A 632 -4.43 -16.13 8.77
N SER A 633 -4.14 -15.53 7.61
CA SER A 633 -3.69 -14.15 7.51
C SER A 633 -4.79 -13.11 7.77
N ARG A 634 -6.01 -13.36 7.27
CA ARG A 634 -7.21 -12.57 7.64
C ARG A 634 -7.52 -12.63 9.13
N GLN A 635 -7.17 -13.74 9.80
CA GLN A 635 -7.26 -13.85 11.25
C GLN A 635 -6.13 -13.10 11.95
N HIS A 636 -4.87 -13.29 11.52
CA HIS A 636 -3.70 -12.62 12.11
C HIS A 636 -3.83 -11.09 12.15
N PHE A 637 -4.38 -10.47 11.11
CA PHE A 637 -4.67 -9.02 11.11
C PHE A 637 -5.60 -8.57 12.27
N LYS A 638 -6.54 -9.41 12.69
CA LYS A 638 -7.47 -9.11 13.80
C LYS A 638 -6.81 -9.21 15.16
N ASP A 639 -5.85 -10.12 15.28
CA ASP A 639 -5.13 -10.41 16.51
C ASP A 639 -3.91 -9.49 16.69
N ALA A 640 -3.33 -9.00 15.59
CA ALA A 640 -2.15 -8.11 15.58
C ALA A 640 -2.47 -6.61 15.61
N THR A 641 -3.64 -6.17 15.13
CA THR A 641 -3.99 -4.74 15.09
C THR A 641 -4.72 -4.27 16.34
N ASN A 642 -4.39 -3.06 16.81
CA ASN A 642 -4.97 -2.49 18.01
C ASN A 642 -6.47 -2.20 17.85
N GLU A 643 -7.29 -2.65 18.81
CA GLU A 643 -8.76 -2.56 18.77
C GLU A 643 -9.31 -1.12 18.60
N LYS A 644 -8.54 -0.08 18.96
CA LYS A 644 -8.95 1.34 18.98
C LYS A 644 -8.36 2.13 17.83
N THR A 645 -7.04 2.00 17.61
CA THR A 645 -6.30 2.81 16.64
C THR A 645 -6.21 2.15 15.26
N GLY A 646 -6.41 0.83 15.16
CA GLY A 646 -6.15 0.06 13.95
C GLY A 646 -4.66 -0.14 13.62
N LEU A 647 -3.74 0.33 14.48
CA LEU A 647 -2.30 0.19 14.26
C LEU A 647 -1.84 -1.25 14.59
N GLY A 648 -1.13 -1.89 13.67
CA GLY A 648 -0.35 -3.12 13.93
C GLY A 648 1.14 -2.82 14.15
N PRO A 649 1.91 -3.74 14.74
CA PRO A 649 3.36 -3.63 14.85
C PRO A 649 4.06 -3.90 13.50
N ASP A 650 5.35 -3.58 13.39
CA ASP A 650 6.19 -4.13 12.32
C ASP A 650 6.29 -5.66 12.49
N TYR A 651 6.72 -6.15 13.66
CA TYR A 651 6.93 -7.59 13.89
C TYR A 651 5.94 -8.17 14.92
N SER A 652 5.59 -9.45 14.77
CA SER A 652 4.56 -10.15 15.56
C SER A 652 4.89 -11.63 15.78
N GLU A 653 4.60 -12.15 16.98
CA GLU A 653 4.46 -13.60 17.17
C GLU A 653 3.22 -14.10 16.38
N TYR A 654 3.16 -15.38 15.97
CA TYR A 654 2.02 -15.97 15.24
C TYR A 654 0.66 -15.94 15.97
N SER A 655 0.61 -15.38 17.18
CA SER A 655 -0.60 -15.12 17.97
C SER A 655 -1.10 -13.67 17.85
N GLY A 656 -0.53 -12.87 16.93
CA GLY A 656 -0.74 -11.44 16.79
C GLY A 656 0.03 -10.57 17.80
N ALA A 657 0.56 -11.15 18.88
CA ALA A 657 1.27 -10.40 19.91
C ALA A 657 2.53 -9.69 19.36
N ALA A 658 2.62 -8.37 19.56
CA ALA A 658 3.73 -7.56 19.05
C ALA A 658 5.10 -8.05 19.53
N LYS A 659 6.02 -8.25 18.57
CA LYS A 659 7.37 -8.76 18.79
C LYS A 659 8.27 -7.61 19.23
N ASN A 660 8.57 -7.57 20.53
CA ASN A 660 9.34 -6.49 21.14
C ASN A 660 10.86 -6.68 20.94
N GLU A 661 11.29 -6.89 19.69
CA GLU A 661 12.69 -6.88 19.29
C GLU A 661 13.07 -5.47 18.80
N GLY A 662 14.01 -4.82 19.48
CA GLY A 662 14.34 -3.42 19.23
C GLY A 662 13.14 -2.49 19.44
N ASN A 663 12.67 -1.90 18.34
CA ASN A 663 11.53 -0.98 18.28
C ASN A 663 10.38 -1.50 17.39
N HIS A 664 10.47 -2.74 16.88
CA HIS A 664 9.50 -3.33 15.94
C HIS A 664 8.16 -3.76 16.56
N GLY A 665 7.98 -3.56 17.87
CA GLY A 665 6.67 -3.66 18.54
C GLY A 665 5.77 -2.42 18.36
N ASP A 666 6.29 -1.35 17.75
CA ASP A 666 5.54 -0.15 17.35
C ASP A 666 5.07 -0.25 15.89
N PHE A 667 4.18 0.65 15.48
CA PHE A 667 3.81 0.87 14.08
C PHE A 667 4.86 1.77 13.41
N ARG A 668 5.62 1.22 12.46
CA ARG A 668 6.68 1.91 11.69
C ARG A 668 6.59 1.52 10.22
N PHE A 669 7.69 1.64 9.49
CA PHE A 669 7.79 1.60 8.02
C PHE A 669 7.08 0.39 7.40
N ASP A 670 7.38 -0.81 7.90
CA ASP A 670 6.79 -2.06 7.45
C ASP A 670 5.28 -2.09 7.74
N ALA A 671 4.90 -1.77 8.98
CA ALA A 671 3.50 -1.73 9.44
C ALA A 671 2.58 -0.81 8.62
N TRP A 672 3.12 0.19 7.89
CA TRP A 672 2.33 1.05 7.01
C TRP A 672 1.55 0.25 5.95
N ARG A 673 2.10 -0.86 5.44
CA ARG A 673 1.48 -1.67 4.36
C ARG A 673 0.24 -2.43 4.82
N ILE A 674 0.12 -2.74 6.12
CA ILE A 674 -0.98 -3.55 6.72
C ILE A 674 -2.36 -3.08 6.24
N ALA A 675 -2.60 -1.77 6.29
CA ALA A 675 -3.89 -1.18 5.91
C ALA A 675 -4.22 -1.33 4.41
N ALA A 676 -3.19 -1.32 3.54
CA ALA A 676 -3.34 -1.56 2.12
C ALA A 676 -3.55 -3.05 1.81
N ASN A 677 -2.83 -3.95 2.47
CA ASN A 677 -2.98 -5.41 2.28
C ASN A 677 -4.41 -5.87 2.62
N ILE A 678 -4.93 -5.47 3.79
CA ILE A 678 -6.29 -5.75 4.25
C ILE A 678 -7.34 -5.23 3.24
N ALA A 679 -7.16 -4.00 2.76
CA ALA A 679 -8.11 -3.37 1.86
C ALA A 679 -8.01 -3.90 0.42
N CYS A 680 -6.84 -4.37 -0.01
CA CYS A 680 -6.63 -5.06 -1.28
C CYS A 680 -7.34 -6.42 -1.30
N ASP A 681 -7.15 -7.24 -0.26
CA ASP A 681 -7.85 -8.54 -0.13
C ASP A 681 -9.37 -8.37 -0.15
N TYR A 682 -9.88 -7.39 0.60
CA TYR A 682 -11.30 -7.09 0.60
C TYR A 682 -11.79 -6.55 -0.76
N ALA A 683 -11.02 -5.69 -1.43
CA ALA A 683 -11.39 -5.20 -2.76
C ALA A 683 -11.42 -6.31 -3.81
N TRP A 684 -10.48 -7.27 -3.76
CA TRP A 684 -10.33 -8.32 -4.75
C TRP A 684 -11.29 -9.49 -4.55
N TRP A 685 -11.50 -9.91 -3.29
CA TRP A 685 -12.21 -11.13 -2.94
C TRP A 685 -13.44 -10.89 -2.05
N ALA A 686 -13.45 -9.79 -1.28
CA ALA A 686 -14.50 -9.40 -0.33
C ALA A 686 -14.84 -10.51 0.69
N GLN A 687 -13.87 -11.31 1.14
CA GLN A 687 -14.15 -12.48 1.99
C GLN A 687 -14.22 -12.18 3.49
N ASP A 688 -13.73 -11.02 3.95
CA ASP A 688 -13.69 -10.67 5.37
C ASP A 688 -14.20 -9.25 5.63
N ASP A 689 -15.50 -9.12 5.94
CA ASP A 689 -16.17 -7.83 6.17
C ASP A 689 -15.62 -7.06 7.40
N TRP A 690 -14.74 -7.68 8.21
CA TRP A 690 -13.95 -6.98 9.23
C TRP A 690 -12.97 -5.95 8.64
N ALA A 691 -12.54 -6.11 7.38
CA ALA A 691 -11.67 -5.15 6.69
C ALA A 691 -12.25 -3.72 6.69
N THR A 692 -13.59 -3.58 6.59
CA THR A 692 -14.29 -2.29 6.75
C THR A 692 -14.18 -1.73 8.17
N THR A 693 -14.24 -2.59 9.19
CA THR A 693 -14.04 -2.20 10.59
C THR A 693 -12.60 -1.71 10.82
N HIS A 694 -11.60 -2.39 10.25
CA HIS A 694 -10.21 -1.96 10.29
C HIS A 694 -9.99 -0.62 9.59
N ALA A 695 -10.46 -0.49 8.34
CA ALA A 695 -10.31 0.72 7.54
C ALA A 695 -10.91 1.96 8.23
N ASN A 696 -12.14 1.86 8.74
CA ASN A 696 -12.80 2.96 9.45
C ASN A 696 -12.05 3.36 10.74
N ARG A 697 -11.44 2.40 11.46
CA ARG A 697 -10.63 2.67 12.67
C ARG A 697 -9.34 3.41 12.35
N ILE A 698 -8.51 2.86 11.47
CA ILE A 698 -7.19 3.43 11.18
C ILE A 698 -7.29 4.80 10.49
N GLN A 699 -8.27 4.97 9.60
CA GLN A 699 -8.56 6.28 9.02
C GLN A 699 -9.16 7.25 10.04
N SER A 700 -9.99 6.80 10.98
CA SER A 700 -10.45 7.68 12.07
C SER A 700 -9.30 8.16 12.94
N PHE A 701 -8.38 7.26 13.31
CA PHE A 701 -7.19 7.58 14.08
C PHE A 701 -6.34 8.66 13.39
N PHE A 702 -5.89 8.43 12.16
CA PHE A 702 -5.05 9.38 11.43
C PHE A 702 -5.77 10.69 11.07
N TYR A 703 -7.08 10.66 10.82
CA TYR A 703 -7.88 11.87 10.59
C TYR A 703 -7.86 12.76 11.83
N ASP A 704 -8.01 12.16 13.01
CA ASP A 704 -8.05 12.88 14.30
C ASP A 704 -6.65 13.37 14.73
N GLN A 705 -5.56 12.89 14.10
CA GLN A 705 -4.20 13.46 14.20
C GLN A 705 -3.94 14.65 13.24
N GLY A 706 -4.87 14.94 12.33
CA GLY A 706 -4.68 15.89 11.23
C GLY A 706 -4.14 15.18 9.98
N VAL A 707 -5.04 14.89 9.03
CA VAL A 707 -4.76 14.10 7.81
C VAL A 707 -3.56 14.62 7.01
N ASP A 708 -3.35 15.93 6.98
CA ASP A 708 -2.33 16.62 6.18
C ASP A 708 -1.01 16.88 6.94
N SER A 709 -0.85 16.35 8.15
CA SER A 709 0.35 16.60 8.98
C SER A 709 0.68 15.53 10.03
N TYR A 710 0.04 14.35 10.01
CA TYR A 710 0.33 13.31 11.01
C TYR A 710 1.73 12.71 10.85
N GLY A 711 2.34 12.34 11.98
CA GLY A 711 3.64 11.68 12.02
C GLY A 711 3.63 10.24 11.48
N ASN A 712 4.82 9.69 11.22
CA ASN A 712 4.98 8.41 10.52
C ASN A 712 5.34 7.21 11.41
N GLN A 713 5.50 7.39 12.73
CA GLN A 713 5.79 6.29 13.68
C GLN A 713 4.96 6.47 14.95
N TRP A 714 4.37 5.39 15.45
CA TRP A 714 3.41 5.41 16.56
C TRP A 714 3.53 4.15 17.41
N SER A 715 3.39 4.27 18.74
CA SER A 715 3.07 3.09 19.54
C SER A 715 1.62 2.65 19.27
N LEU A 716 1.32 1.37 19.43
CA LEU A 716 0.02 0.82 19.02
C LEU A 716 -1.18 1.42 19.76
N ASP A 717 -0.97 1.96 20.96
CA ASP A 717 -1.96 2.71 21.75
C ASP A 717 -2.14 4.18 21.33
N GLY A 718 -1.41 4.63 20.31
CA GLY A 718 -1.64 5.91 19.61
C GLY A 718 -0.75 7.07 20.03
N LYS A 719 0.37 6.84 20.73
CA LYS A 719 1.34 7.90 21.03
C LYS A 719 2.27 8.12 19.83
N ASN A 720 2.37 9.37 19.37
CA ASN A 720 3.33 9.76 18.33
C ASN A 720 4.78 9.53 18.79
N LEU A 721 5.60 8.92 17.92
CA LEU A 721 7.02 8.64 18.14
C LEU A 721 7.93 9.38 17.14
N SER A 722 7.38 9.91 16.05
CA SER A 722 8.09 10.66 15.00
C SER A 722 7.17 11.73 14.40
N PRO A 723 7.59 13.01 14.36
CA PRO A 723 6.82 14.09 13.72
C PRO A 723 6.92 14.08 12.18
N ASP A 724 7.80 13.26 11.60
CA ASP A 724 8.02 13.22 10.15
C ASP A 724 6.77 12.71 9.43
N HIS A 725 6.37 13.38 8.34
CA HIS A 725 5.20 13.03 7.54
C HIS A 725 5.63 12.37 6.22
N SER A 726 4.98 11.27 5.83
CA SER A 726 5.43 10.39 4.73
C SER A 726 4.33 10.24 3.64
N PRO A 727 4.63 10.58 2.37
CA PRO A 727 3.76 10.27 1.23
C PRO A 727 3.46 8.78 1.04
N GLY A 728 4.37 7.88 1.46
CA GLY A 728 4.15 6.44 1.47
C GLY A 728 3.05 6.01 2.45
N LEU A 729 3.11 6.49 3.70
CA LEU A 729 2.05 6.24 4.69
C LEU A 729 0.71 6.87 4.27
N VAL A 730 0.74 8.08 3.69
CA VAL A 730 -0.46 8.70 3.08
C VAL A 730 -1.07 7.81 2.01
N ALA A 731 -0.26 7.20 1.15
CA ALA A 731 -0.72 6.32 0.09
C ALA A 731 -1.34 5.01 0.62
N MET A 732 -0.79 4.42 1.69
CA MET A 732 -1.37 3.23 2.33
C MET A 732 -2.67 3.55 3.08
N ASN A 733 -2.69 4.66 3.84
CA ASN A 733 -3.89 5.15 4.52
C ASN A 733 -5.02 5.51 3.53
N ALA A 734 -4.69 6.09 2.38
CA ALA A 734 -5.66 6.32 1.30
C ALA A 734 -6.19 5.00 0.70
N THR A 735 -5.31 4.00 0.52
CA THR A 735 -5.67 2.67 -0.02
C THR A 735 -6.68 1.93 0.86
N ALA A 736 -6.65 2.12 2.18
CA ALA A 736 -7.64 1.57 3.11
C ALA A 736 -9.10 1.90 2.74
N SER A 737 -9.32 3.00 2.02
CA SER A 737 -10.63 3.44 1.52
C SER A 737 -11.31 2.47 0.55
N LEU A 738 -10.57 1.51 -0.02
CA LEU A 738 -11.16 0.42 -0.82
C LEU A 738 -12.13 -0.44 -0.01
N ALA A 739 -11.88 -0.59 1.30
CA ALA A 739 -12.72 -1.35 2.23
C ALA A 739 -13.55 -0.46 3.19
N SER A 740 -13.21 0.82 3.34
CA SER A 740 -13.91 1.76 4.24
C SER A 740 -15.37 2.01 3.88
N SER A 741 -16.16 2.35 4.89
CA SER A 741 -17.53 2.86 4.81
C SER A 741 -17.73 4.24 5.46
N ASP A 742 -16.65 4.95 5.81
CA ASP A 742 -16.69 6.29 6.42
C ASP A 742 -16.43 7.41 5.40
N LYS A 743 -17.17 8.53 5.49
CA LYS A 743 -16.95 9.73 4.65
C LYS A 743 -15.57 10.36 4.88
N LYS A 744 -14.92 10.13 6.04
CA LYS A 744 -13.52 10.51 6.31
C LYS A 744 -12.54 10.02 5.24
N SER A 745 -12.81 8.89 4.59
CA SER A 745 -11.94 8.31 3.54
C SER A 745 -11.63 9.28 2.41
N TRP A 746 -12.59 10.11 2.01
CA TRP A 746 -12.39 11.04 0.90
C TRP A 746 -11.29 12.06 1.19
N SER A 747 -11.07 12.44 2.45
CA SER A 747 -9.97 13.32 2.85
C SER A 747 -8.60 12.68 2.61
N PHE A 748 -8.46 11.36 2.81
CA PHE A 748 -7.21 10.65 2.49
C PHE A 748 -6.97 10.52 0.98
N LEU A 749 -8.03 10.34 0.19
CA LEU A 749 -7.92 10.33 -1.28
C LEU A 749 -7.60 11.72 -1.83
N GLU A 750 -8.18 12.77 -1.25
CA GLU A 750 -7.78 14.15 -1.57
C GLU A 750 -6.32 14.41 -1.16
N ASP A 751 -5.86 13.92 -0.02
CA ASP A 751 -4.49 14.12 0.45
C ASP A 751 -3.48 13.40 -0.46
N LEU A 752 -3.65 12.10 -0.74
CA LEU A 752 -2.84 11.36 -1.73
C LEU A 752 -2.85 12.04 -3.12
N TRP A 753 -3.97 12.64 -3.52
CA TRP A 753 -4.04 13.36 -4.80
C TRP A 753 -3.20 14.65 -4.81
N ASN A 754 -3.18 15.41 -3.71
CA ASN A 754 -2.49 16.70 -3.64
C ASN A 754 -1.02 16.57 -3.18
N ILE A 755 -0.66 15.57 -2.36
CA ILE A 755 0.70 15.37 -1.89
C ILE A 755 1.63 14.97 -3.04
N SER A 756 2.84 15.52 -3.01
CA SER A 756 3.90 15.20 -3.97
C SER A 756 4.73 14.00 -3.49
N PRO A 757 5.19 13.12 -4.39
CA PRO A 757 6.09 12.04 -4.02
C PRO A 757 7.45 12.58 -3.57
N THR A 758 8.04 11.93 -2.56
CA THR A 758 9.35 12.26 -1.98
C THR A 758 10.46 12.28 -3.03
N THR A 759 11.42 13.19 -2.86
CA THR A 759 12.62 13.34 -3.70
C THR A 759 13.89 13.32 -2.85
N GLY A 760 15.06 13.20 -3.49
CA GLY A 760 16.34 13.10 -2.81
C GLY A 760 16.50 11.76 -2.11
N LYS A 761 17.04 11.77 -0.88
CA LYS A 761 17.51 10.57 -0.17
C LYS A 761 16.42 9.52 0.09
N TYR A 762 15.29 9.90 0.69
CA TYR A 762 14.29 8.94 1.20
C TYR A 762 13.21 8.53 0.19
N ARG A 763 13.40 8.86 -1.09
CA ARG A 763 12.40 8.64 -2.16
C ARG A 763 12.07 7.18 -2.47
N TYR A 764 12.91 6.24 -2.06
CA TYR A 764 12.76 4.81 -2.37
C TYR A 764 11.43 4.25 -1.86
N TYR A 765 11.29 4.16 -0.52
CA TYR A 765 10.15 3.48 0.09
C TYR A 765 8.85 4.28 -0.07
N ASP A 766 8.91 5.60 0.16
CA ASP A 766 7.81 6.52 -0.16
C ASP A 766 7.35 6.39 -1.62
N GLY A 767 8.28 6.29 -2.57
CA GLY A 767 7.97 6.23 -4.00
C GLY A 767 7.28 4.94 -4.41
N CYS A 768 7.77 3.79 -3.93
CA CYS A 768 7.13 2.49 -4.13
C CYS A 768 5.70 2.48 -3.57
N LEU A 769 5.51 2.88 -2.32
CA LEU A 769 4.19 2.91 -1.67
C LEU A 769 3.26 3.94 -2.32
N TYR A 770 3.76 5.12 -2.72
CA TYR A 770 2.98 6.13 -3.45
C TYR A 770 2.48 5.62 -4.79
N MET A 771 3.34 4.96 -5.58
CA MET A 771 2.95 4.38 -6.87
C MET A 771 1.93 3.26 -6.70
N MET A 772 2.12 2.35 -5.74
CA MET A 772 1.16 1.28 -5.45
C MET A 772 -0.19 1.85 -4.97
N GLY A 773 -0.19 2.83 -4.07
CA GLY A 773 -1.42 3.49 -3.61
C GLY A 773 -2.17 4.23 -4.72
N LEU A 774 -1.46 4.88 -5.65
CA LEU A 774 -2.08 5.45 -6.86
C LEU A 774 -2.69 4.35 -7.76
N LEU A 775 -2.03 3.21 -7.95
CA LEU A 775 -2.55 2.08 -8.73
C LEU A 775 -3.80 1.47 -8.08
N HIS A 776 -3.80 1.28 -6.76
CA HIS A 776 -4.98 0.81 -6.01
C HIS A 776 -6.15 1.80 -6.12
N CYS A 777 -5.92 3.07 -5.78
CA CYS A 777 -6.96 4.10 -5.72
C CYS A 777 -7.54 4.47 -7.09
N SER A 778 -6.81 4.22 -8.19
CA SER A 778 -7.30 4.40 -9.57
C SER A 778 -7.97 3.16 -10.17
N GLY A 779 -8.03 2.02 -9.46
CA GLY A 779 -8.57 0.77 -10.00
C GLY A 779 -7.70 0.14 -11.09
N LYS A 780 -6.40 0.45 -11.09
CA LYS A 780 -5.37 -0.10 -12.01
C LYS A 780 -4.59 -1.26 -11.41
N PHE A 781 -4.54 -1.38 -10.08
CA PHE A 781 -3.98 -2.55 -9.39
C PHE A 781 -4.99 -3.71 -9.38
N ARG A 782 -4.70 -4.78 -10.14
CA ARG A 782 -5.64 -5.87 -10.47
C ARG A 782 -4.99 -7.24 -10.35
N ALA A 783 -5.79 -8.27 -10.10
CA ALA A 783 -5.36 -9.65 -10.30
C ALA A 783 -5.48 -10.00 -11.79
N TYR A 784 -4.41 -10.51 -12.37
CA TYR A 784 -4.41 -11.11 -13.71
C TYR A 784 -4.34 -12.63 -13.55
N LEU A 785 -5.47 -13.30 -13.82
CA LEU A 785 -5.62 -14.75 -13.73
C LEU A 785 -5.55 -15.38 -15.12
N SER A 786 -5.13 -16.65 -15.20
CA SER A 786 -5.10 -17.36 -16.48
C SER A 786 -6.52 -17.67 -16.98
N SER A 787 -6.69 -17.73 -18.31
CA SER A 787 -8.03 -17.70 -18.95
C SER A 787 -8.97 -18.89 -18.61
N ASN A 788 -8.45 -19.95 -18.00
CA ASN A 788 -9.22 -21.12 -17.57
C ASN A 788 -9.53 -21.13 -16.06
N THR A 789 -9.01 -20.17 -15.29
CA THR A 789 -9.08 -20.19 -13.83
C THR A 789 -10.51 -20.03 -13.31
N PRO A 790 -11.01 -20.97 -12.49
CA PRO A 790 -12.37 -20.89 -11.95
C PRO A 790 -12.56 -19.67 -11.03
N VAL A 791 -13.44 -18.75 -11.45
CA VAL A 791 -13.91 -17.65 -10.61
C VAL A 791 -14.88 -18.20 -9.55
N VAL A 792 -14.32 -18.76 -8.48
CA VAL A 792 -15.09 -19.29 -7.35
C VAL A 792 -15.60 -18.15 -6.47
N VAL A 793 -16.77 -17.64 -6.82
CA VAL A 793 -17.58 -16.82 -5.91
C VAL A 793 -18.14 -17.74 -4.82
N ASN A 794 -17.80 -17.50 -3.56
CA ASN A 794 -18.40 -18.23 -2.43
C ASN A 794 -19.79 -17.64 -2.10
N GLY A 795 -20.73 -18.48 -1.73
CA GLY A 795 -21.98 -18.01 -1.11
C GLY A 795 -21.69 -17.53 0.31
N LYS A 796 -22.29 -16.40 0.73
CA LYS A 796 -22.20 -15.93 2.13
C LYS A 796 -23.56 -15.93 2.82
N ILE A 797 -23.51 -15.75 4.14
CA ILE A 797 -24.64 -15.41 5.00
C ILE A 797 -24.32 -14.08 5.72
N SER A 798 -25.28 -13.16 5.84
CA SER A 798 -25.05 -11.85 6.48
C SER A 798 -24.80 -11.94 7.99
N THR A 799 -25.35 -12.97 8.63
CA THR A 799 -25.28 -13.23 10.06
C THR A 799 -24.50 -14.53 10.27
N THR A 800 -23.25 -14.42 10.72
CA THR A 800 -22.36 -15.57 11.03
C THR A 800 -22.29 -15.89 12.52
N ASN A 801 -22.69 -14.96 13.39
CA ASN A 801 -22.87 -15.17 14.81
C ASN A 801 -24.24 -14.65 15.25
N ALA A 802 -24.94 -15.39 16.10
CA ALA A 802 -26.24 -15.03 16.65
C ALA A 802 -26.43 -15.62 18.05
N GLU A 803 -27.46 -15.16 18.76
CA GLU A 803 -27.90 -15.76 20.02
C GLU A 803 -29.35 -16.24 19.90
N PHE A 804 -29.70 -17.27 20.67
CA PHE A 804 -31.07 -17.73 20.84
C PHE A 804 -31.32 -18.09 22.31
N ASP A 805 -32.44 -17.61 22.86
CA ASP A 805 -32.75 -17.76 24.28
C ASP A 805 -33.90 -18.76 24.51
N LEU A 806 -33.71 -19.67 25.45
CA LEU A 806 -34.68 -20.68 25.84
C LEU A 806 -35.77 -20.15 26.79
N SER A 807 -35.63 -18.93 27.33
CA SER A 807 -36.71 -18.26 28.07
C SER A 807 -37.92 -18.03 27.16
N ALA A 808 -39.11 -18.43 27.60
CA ALA A 808 -40.31 -18.52 26.75
C ALA A 808 -40.73 -17.18 26.10
N ASP A 809 -40.43 -16.08 26.78
CA ASP A 809 -40.65 -14.68 26.41
C ASP A 809 -39.63 -14.12 25.40
N LYS A 810 -38.55 -14.84 25.10
CA LYS A 810 -37.43 -14.41 24.23
C LYS A 810 -37.21 -15.30 23.00
N LYS A 811 -38.11 -16.25 22.75
CA LYS A 811 -38.01 -17.22 21.63
C LYS A 811 -38.45 -16.61 20.31
N GLU A 812 -37.47 -16.15 19.54
CA GLU A 812 -37.62 -15.65 18.17
C GLU A 812 -36.78 -16.45 17.16
N ASP A 813 -37.14 -16.40 15.88
CA ASP A 813 -36.40 -17.09 14.81
C ASP A 813 -35.08 -16.36 14.54
N VAL A 814 -33.97 -17.09 14.46
CA VAL A 814 -32.66 -16.50 14.10
C VAL A 814 -32.60 -16.30 12.59
N THR A 815 -32.37 -15.07 12.14
CA THR A 815 -32.43 -14.70 10.72
C THR A 815 -31.07 -14.34 10.13
N THR A 816 -30.89 -14.65 8.84
CA THR A 816 -29.70 -14.31 8.06
C THR A 816 -30.07 -14.13 6.58
N LYS A 817 -29.34 -13.30 5.83
CA LYS A 817 -29.52 -13.13 4.39
C LYS A 817 -28.49 -13.92 3.60
N LEU A 818 -28.94 -14.67 2.61
CA LEU A 818 -28.10 -15.37 1.64
C LEU A 818 -27.55 -14.38 0.61
N ILE A 819 -26.22 -14.28 0.53
CA ILE A 819 -25.52 -13.46 -0.46
C ILE A 819 -24.99 -14.41 -1.52
N LEU A 820 -25.82 -14.67 -2.54
CA LEU A 820 -25.59 -15.69 -3.59
C LEU A 820 -25.02 -15.11 -4.90
N ASN A 821 -24.97 -13.79 -5.02
CA ASN A 821 -24.39 -13.05 -6.15
C ASN A 821 -24.89 -13.47 -7.55
N ASN A 822 -26.10 -14.04 -7.63
CA ASN A 822 -26.73 -14.62 -8.83
C ASN A 822 -25.95 -15.78 -9.50
N VAL A 823 -24.93 -16.33 -8.83
CA VAL A 823 -24.10 -17.45 -9.33
C VAL A 823 -24.06 -18.65 -8.38
N ARG A 824 -24.80 -18.61 -7.26
CA ARG A 824 -24.93 -19.70 -6.29
C ARG A 824 -26.38 -20.01 -5.94
N THR A 825 -26.59 -21.23 -5.44
CA THR A 825 -27.81 -21.69 -4.78
C THR A 825 -27.46 -22.34 -3.45
N LEU A 826 -28.26 -22.09 -2.42
CA LEU A 826 -28.18 -22.86 -1.17
C LEU A 826 -28.71 -24.28 -1.43
N SER A 827 -27.82 -25.28 -1.35
CA SER A 827 -28.14 -26.70 -1.47
C SER A 827 -28.90 -27.20 -0.25
N GLU A 828 -28.38 -26.93 0.95
CA GLU A 828 -29.00 -27.32 2.22
C GLU A 828 -28.44 -26.53 3.42
N ILE A 829 -28.97 -26.80 4.62
CA ILE A 829 -28.39 -26.39 5.89
C ILE A 829 -28.19 -27.65 6.74
N ARG A 830 -27.03 -27.78 7.40
CA ARG A 830 -26.72 -28.90 8.30
C ARG A 830 -26.32 -28.43 9.70
N ASN A 831 -26.56 -29.27 10.70
CA ASN A 831 -25.95 -29.20 12.04
C ASN A 831 -25.09 -30.46 12.22
N ASP A 832 -23.76 -30.29 12.26
CA ASP A 832 -22.79 -31.36 11.97
C ASP A 832 -23.22 -32.18 10.71
N LYS A 833 -23.53 -33.47 10.86
CA LYS A 833 -23.92 -34.37 9.76
C LYS A 833 -25.43 -34.40 9.52
N THR A 834 -26.22 -33.72 10.34
CA THR A 834 -27.69 -33.74 10.27
C THR A 834 -28.20 -32.65 9.34
N VAL A 835 -28.83 -33.02 8.23
CA VAL A 835 -29.52 -32.06 7.33
C VAL A 835 -30.80 -31.57 8.00
N LEU A 836 -31.03 -30.25 8.00
CA LEU A 836 -32.26 -29.64 8.51
C LEU A 836 -33.37 -29.74 7.46
N GLU A 837 -34.61 -29.96 7.90
CA GLU A 837 -35.76 -30.01 6.99
C GLU A 837 -36.30 -28.59 6.71
N LYS A 838 -36.34 -28.21 5.43
CA LYS A 838 -36.95 -26.95 4.99
C LYS A 838 -38.45 -26.90 5.34
N GLU A 839 -38.95 -25.71 5.62
CA GLU A 839 -40.28 -25.36 6.16
C GLU A 839 -40.54 -25.82 7.61
N LYS A 840 -39.81 -26.82 8.11
CA LYS A 840 -39.94 -27.36 9.48
C LYS A 840 -38.91 -26.77 10.44
N ASP A 841 -37.62 -26.88 10.10
CA ASP A 841 -36.51 -26.45 10.96
C ASP A 841 -35.95 -25.08 10.54
N TYR A 842 -36.15 -24.69 9.28
CA TYR A 842 -35.91 -23.34 8.77
C TYR A 842 -36.87 -23.00 7.63
N THR A 843 -37.01 -21.71 7.29
CA THR A 843 -37.76 -21.22 6.12
C THR A 843 -36.87 -20.34 5.25
N ILE A 844 -37.24 -20.12 3.98
CA ILE A 844 -36.57 -19.15 3.09
C ILE A 844 -37.63 -18.23 2.47
N SER A 845 -37.46 -16.93 2.63
CA SER A 845 -38.31 -15.88 2.05
C SER A 845 -37.45 -14.82 1.36
N GLY A 846 -37.45 -14.82 0.02
CA GLY A 846 -36.53 -13.99 -0.78
C GLY A 846 -35.08 -14.39 -0.54
N ASP A 847 -34.26 -13.43 -0.11
CA ASP A 847 -32.86 -13.66 0.31
C ASP A 847 -32.75 -14.19 1.76
N THR A 848 -33.82 -14.08 2.55
CA THR A 848 -33.74 -14.24 4.01
C THR A 848 -34.08 -15.67 4.43
N VAL A 849 -33.17 -16.28 5.18
CA VAL A 849 -33.35 -17.56 5.86
C VAL A 849 -33.69 -17.30 7.33
N SER A 850 -34.76 -17.92 7.82
CA SER A 850 -35.12 -17.92 9.23
C SER A 850 -34.98 -19.33 9.79
N ILE A 851 -34.03 -19.52 10.71
CA ILE A 851 -33.90 -20.76 11.48
C ILE A 851 -34.97 -20.76 12.58
N ARG A 852 -35.87 -21.75 12.56
CA ARG A 852 -37.06 -21.72 13.41
C ARG A 852 -36.71 -21.86 14.89
N LYS A 853 -37.34 -21.05 15.73
CA LYS A 853 -37.30 -21.19 17.19
C LYS A 853 -37.78 -22.56 17.68
N GLU A 854 -38.64 -23.25 16.94
CA GLU A 854 -39.06 -24.63 17.23
C GLU A 854 -37.95 -25.65 16.95
N TYR A 855 -36.94 -25.34 16.12
CA TYR A 855 -35.72 -26.13 15.96
C TYR A 855 -34.67 -25.73 17.00
N LEU A 856 -34.45 -24.43 17.20
CA LEU A 856 -33.47 -23.90 18.16
C LEU A 856 -33.82 -24.29 19.60
N SER A 857 -35.11 -24.34 19.95
CA SER A 857 -35.60 -24.84 21.25
C SER A 857 -35.30 -26.31 21.55
N LYS A 858 -34.78 -27.08 20.58
CA LYS A 858 -34.38 -28.49 20.75
C LYS A 858 -32.86 -28.64 20.92
N GLN A 859 -32.08 -27.58 20.71
CA GLN A 859 -30.63 -27.61 20.82
C GLN A 859 -30.20 -27.46 22.29
N ALA A 860 -29.02 -27.99 22.62
CA ALA A 860 -28.44 -27.83 23.96
C ALA A 860 -27.92 -26.39 24.18
N VAL A 861 -27.92 -25.94 25.43
CA VAL A 861 -27.24 -24.70 25.85
C VAL A 861 -25.76 -24.79 25.49
N GLY A 862 -25.22 -23.73 24.89
CA GLY A 862 -23.90 -23.71 24.25
C GLY A 862 -23.97 -23.26 22.78
N VAL A 863 -22.86 -23.38 22.05
CA VAL A 863 -22.79 -22.93 20.65
C VAL A 863 -23.22 -24.05 19.70
N THR A 864 -24.37 -23.87 19.05
CA THR A 864 -24.80 -24.68 17.90
C THR A 864 -24.17 -24.11 16.63
N LYS A 865 -23.56 -24.95 15.78
CA LYS A 865 -23.00 -24.50 14.49
C LYS A 865 -23.82 -25.04 13.32
N LEU A 866 -24.37 -24.13 12.51
CA LEU A 866 -25.13 -24.45 11.32
C LEU A 866 -24.29 -24.16 10.06
N THR A 867 -24.06 -25.19 9.26
CA THR A 867 -23.32 -25.13 8.00
C THR A 867 -24.30 -24.96 6.85
N PHE A 868 -24.18 -23.84 6.13
CA PHE A 868 -24.92 -23.51 4.92
C PHE A 868 -24.11 -24.04 3.73
N VAL A 869 -24.64 -25.06 3.04
CA VAL A 869 -23.96 -25.73 1.93
C VAL A 869 -24.46 -25.15 0.61
N PHE A 870 -23.55 -24.76 -0.27
CA PHE A 870 -23.88 -24.22 -1.60
C PHE A 870 -23.72 -25.28 -2.71
N ASP A 871 -24.00 -24.91 -3.96
CA ASP A 871 -23.78 -25.75 -5.14
C ASP A 871 -22.29 -26.00 -5.41
N ALA A 872 -21.44 -25.00 -5.16
CA ALA A 872 -19.99 -25.07 -5.23
C ALA A 872 -19.34 -23.93 -4.42
N GLY A 873 -18.03 -24.05 -4.18
CA GLY A 873 -17.27 -23.14 -3.33
C GLY A 873 -17.36 -23.50 -1.85
N LYS A 874 -16.90 -22.58 -0.99
CA LYS A 874 -16.83 -22.79 0.45
C LYS A 874 -18.20 -22.65 1.11
N ASN A 875 -18.50 -23.55 2.04
CA ASN A 875 -19.69 -23.48 2.89
C ASN A 875 -19.57 -22.33 3.91
N ALA A 876 -20.68 -21.63 4.17
CA ALA A 876 -20.75 -20.64 5.24
C ALA A 876 -21.16 -21.31 6.56
N VAL A 877 -20.70 -20.78 7.70
CA VAL A 877 -21.04 -21.31 9.03
C VAL A 877 -21.63 -20.21 9.89
N MET A 878 -22.78 -20.48 10.52
CA MET A 878 -23.38 -19.66 11.56
C MET A 878 -23.16 -20.32 12.93
N SER A 879 -22.57 -19.58 13.86
CA SER A 879 -22.55 -19.98 15.28
C SER A 879 -23.72 -19.33 16.01
N ILE A 880 -24.62 -20.14 16.56
CA ILE A 880 -25.77 -19.68 17.36
C ILE A 880 -25.53 -20.06 18.82
N THR A 881 -25.33 -19.08 19.69
CA THR A 881 -25.23 -19.26 21.13
C THR A 881 -26.61 -19.50 21.71
N ILE A 882 -26.91 -20.75 22.06
CA ILE A 882 -28.12 -21.16 22.78
C ILE A 882 -27.90 -20.88 24.27
N LYS A 883 -28.77 -20.08 24.89
CA LYS A 883 -28.76 -19.76 26.33
C LYS A 883 -30.14 -20.02 26.97
N ASP A 884 -30.21 -20.19 28.29
CA ASP A 884 -31.47 -20.26 29.06
C ASP A 884 -31.44 -19.16 30.14
N SER A 885 -31.85 -17.93 29.80
CA SER A 885 -31.68 -16.80 30.72
C SER A 885 -32.87 -16.61 31.67
N LYS A 886 -32.72 -17.13 32.88
CA LYS A 886 -33.56 -16.79 34.05
C LYS A 886 -33.03 -15.52 34.74
N SER A 887 -33.75 -15.07 35.76
CA SER A 887 -33.61 -13.76 36.45
C SER A 887 -32.15 -13.35 36.74
N PRO A 888 -31.75 -12.06 36.58
CA PRO A 888 -30.51 -11.76 35.84
C PRO A 888 -29.16 -11.94 36.56
N ASP A 889 -29.09 -11.83 37.88
CA ASP A 889 -27.84 -11.42 38.55
C ASP A 889 -26.96 -12.55 39.13
N VAL A 890 -27.38 -13.82 39.01
CA VAL A 890 -26.55 -15.00 39.36
C VAL A 890 -26.85 -16.15 38.40
N PRO A 891 -25.85 -16.79 37.75
CA PRO A 891 -26.09 -17.95 36.90
C PRO A 891 -26.41 -19.21 37.72
N ASP A 892 -27.37 -20.00 37.23
CA ASP A 892 -27.79 -21.27 37.83
C ASP A 892 -27.01 -22.41 37.13
N VAL A 893 -25.91 -22.86 37.76
CA VAL A 893 -24.82 -23.61 37.08
C VAL A 893 -24.84 -25.12 37.41
N PRO A 894 -24.83 -26.02 36.42
CA PRO A 894 -24.66 -27.46 36.64
C PRO A 894 -23.23 -27.81 37.09
N ALA A 895 -23.05 -28.96 37.76
CA ALA A 895 -21.77 -29.33 38.37
C ALA A 895 -20.58 -29.29 37.38
N VAL A 896 -19.48 -28.70 37.85
CA VAL A 896 -18.32 -28.29 37.05
C VAL A 896 -17.67 -29.48 36.31
N SER A 897 -17.27 -29.25 35.06
CA SER A 897 -16.52 -30.23 34.26
C SER A 897 -15.10 -30.43 34.80
N GLY A 898 -14.79 -31.65 35.24
CA GLY A 898 -13.44 -32.21 35.31
C GLY A 898 -12.47 -31.52 36.29
N PRO A 899 -12.06 -32.19 37.39
CA PRO A 899 -11.17 -31.59 38.40
C PRO A 899 -9.78 -31.16 37.89
N PHE A 900 -9.39 -31.51 36.66
CA PHE A 900 -8.09 -31.16 36.05
C PHE A 900 -8.25 -30.47 34.67
N ASP A 901 -9.47 -30.15 34.26
CA ASP A 901 -9.74 -29.46 32.98
C ASP A 901 -9.65 -27.93 33.14
N LYS A 902 -9.67 -27.19 32.03
CA LYS A 902 -9.77 -25.71 32.06
C LYS A 902 -11.22 -25.31 32.35
N ILE A 903 -11.56 -25.24 33.63
CA ILE A 903 -12.80 -24.72 34.20
C ILE A 903 -12.92 -23.23 33.86
N LYS A 904 -14.04 -22.76 33.29
CA LYS A 904 -14.19 -21.32 33.04
C LYS A 904 -14.48 -20.60 34.36
N ALA A 905 -14.03 -19.36 34.48
CA ALA A 905 -14.36 -18.52 35.62
C ALA A 905 -15.88 -18.33 35.76
N THR A 906 -16.61 -18.40 34.64
CA THR A 906 -18.09 -18.34 34.56
C THR A 906 -18.81 -19.58 35.11
N ASP A 907 -18.11 -20.70 35.29
CA ASP A 907 -18.68 -21.95 35.80
C ASP A 907 -18.76 -21.93 37.35
N CYS A 908 -18.74 -20.73 37.94
CA CYS A 908 -18.77 -20.49 39.37
C CYS A 908 -20.18 -20.67 39.95
N THR A 909 -20.29 -21.18 41.18
CA THR A 909 -21.57 -21.44 41.85
C THR A 909 -22.23 -20.15 42.33
N ALA A 910 -23.53 -20.25 42.64
CA ALA A 910 -24.33 -19.18 43.22
C ALA A 910 -23.88 -18.68 44.62
N ASP A 911 -22.88 -19.32 45.24
CA ASP A 911 -22.24 -18.79 46.46
C ASP A 911 -21.29 -17.61 46.15
N SER A 912 -20.91 -17.43 44.88
CA SER A 912 -20.01 -16.36 44.42
C SER A 912 -20.57 -14.97 44.74
N LYS A 913 -19.69 -14.05 45.13
CA LYS A 913 -20.08 -12.75 45.69
C LYS A 913 -19.43 -11.60 44.93
N ASP A 914 -20.26 -10.62 44.57
CA ASP A 914 -19.85 -9.30 44.09
C ASP A 914 -18.90 -9.37 42.88
N ILE A 915 -19.39 -10.05 41.84
CA ILE A 915 -18.68 -10.25 40.58
C ILE A 915 -19.48 -9.63 39.43
N LYS A 916 -18.81 -9.27 38.34
CA LYS A 916 -19.44 -8.98 37.05
C LYS A 916 -19.03 -10.04 36.04
N VAL A 917 -20.00 -10.63 35.34
CA VAL A 917 -19.76 -11.57 34.23
C VAL A 917 -19.97 -10.84 32.91
N GLU A 918 -18.97 -10.87 32.02
CA GLU A 918 -18.97 -10.16 30.73
C GLU A 918 -17.97 -10.83 29.78
N ASP A 919 -18.31 -10.97 28.49
CA ASP A 919 -17.44 -11.54 27.43
C ASP A 919 -16.74 -12.87 27.77
N GLY A 920 -17.44 -13.74 28.51
CA GLY A 920 -16.94 -15.04 28.97
C GLY A 920 -15.98 -14.98 30.16
N LYS A 921 -15.75 -13.80 30.75
CA LYS A 921 -14.85 -13.57 31.89
C LYS A 921 -15.61 -13.11 33.12
N VAL A 922 -14.98 -13.28 34.27
CA VAL A 922 -15.47 -12.79 35.57
C VAL A 922 -14.54 -11.72 36.11
N THR A 923 -15.10 -10.56 36.44
CA THR A 923 -14.41 -9.44 37.07
C THR A 923 -14.77 -9.38 38.56
N LEU A 924 -13.77 -9.31 39.43
CA LEU A 924 -13.97 -9.13 40.88
C LEU A 924 -14.15 -7.63 41.19
N ASN A 925 -15.35 -7.21 41.60
CA ASN A 925 -15.70 -5.78 41.73
C ASN A 925 -14.98 -5.07 42.90
N THR A 926 -14.78 -5.77 44.02
CA THR A 926 -14.18 -5.25 45.26
C THR A 926 -13.13 -6.21 45.83
N THR A 927 -12.45 -5.79 46.91
CA THR A 927 -11.52 -6.66 47.67
C THR A 927 -12.23 -7.78 48.44
N ASP A 928 -13.55 -7.69 48.59
CA ASP A 928 -14.36 -8.67 49.31
C ASP A 928 -15.13 -9.60 48.35
N SER A 929 -14.90 -9.46 47.04
CA SER A 929 -15.44 -10.31 45.99
C SER A 929 -14.78 -11.69 45.99
N TYR A 930 -15.51 -12.69 45.51
CA TYR A 930 -14.95 -14.01 45.23
C TYR A 930 -15.82 -14.81 44.25
N ILE A 931 -15.17 -15.68 43.49
CA ILE A 931 -15.83 -16.79 42.78
C ILE A 931 -15.70 -18.07 43.61
N ALA A 932 -16.74 -18.89 43.61
CA ALA A 932 -16.81 -20.18 44.30
C ALA A 932 -17.02 -21.32 43.29
N PHE A 933 -16.45 -22.49 43.55
CA PHE A 933 -16.62 -23.70 42.73
C PHE A 933 -16.82 -24.92 43.63
N ASP A 934 -17.74 -25.82 43.26
CA ASP A 934 -17.81 -27.16 43.86
C ASP A 934 -17.16 -28.17 42.92
N ILE A 935 -16.06 -28.79 43.37
CA ILE A 935 -15.19 -29.65 42.56
C ILE A 935 -15.04 -31.02 43.22
N ASP A 936 -15.14 -32.08 42.42
CA ASP A 936 -14.85 -33.46 42.84
C ASP A 936 -13.54 -33.93 42.21
N PHE A 937 -12.46 -33.93 43.00
CA PHE A 937 -11.15 -34.47 42.61
C PHE A 937 -11.10 -36.01 42.63
N GLY A 938 -12.17 -36.68 43.07
CA GLY A 938 -12.23 -38.14 43.18
C GLY A 938 -11.13 -38.69 44.07
N SER A 939 -10.43 -39.74 43.62
CA SER A 939 -9.24 -40.31 44.28
C SER A 939 -7.92 -39.63 43.89
N GLU A 940 -7.95 -38.69 42.96
CA GLU A 940 -6.75 -37.99 42.47
C GLU A 940 -6.41 -36.81 43.39
N THR A 941 -5.16 -36.35 43.34
CA THR A 941 -4.70 -35.20 44.15
C THR A 941 -4.17 -34.09 43.23
N ALA A 942 -4.71 -32.88 43.36
CA ALA A 942 -4.14 -31.71 42.69
C ALA A 942 -3.01 -31.08 43.50
N GLN A 943 -1.89 -30.83 42.83
CA GLN A 943 -0.65 -30.26 43.39
C GLN A 943 -0.30 -28.87 42.85
N SER A 944 -0.98 -28.40 41.81
CA SER A 944 -0.80 -27.06 41.24
C SER A 944 -2.13 -26.46 40.77
N ILE A 945 -2.12 -25.16 40.51
CA ILE A 945 -3.22 -24.42 39.91
C ILE A 945 -2.65 -23.45 38.86
N THR A 946 -3.33 -23.34 37.72
CA THR A 946 -3.05 -22.40 36.63
C THR A 946 -4.28 -21.52 36.42
N THR A 947 -4.09 -20.22 36.22
CA THR A 947 -5.19 -19.27 35.93
C THR A 947 -4.85 -18.35 34.76
N TYR A 948 -5.82 -18.04 33.90
CA TYR A 948 -5.69 -16.97 32.92
C TYR A 948 -6.40 -15.72 33.42
N VAL A 949 -5.63 -14.67 33.64
CA VAL A 949 -5.99 -13.53 34.49
C VAL A 949 -5.43 -12.23 33.92
N LYS A 950 -6.13 -11.12 34.17
CA LYS A 950 -5.73 -9.75 33.81
C LYS A 950 -5.99 -8.83 35.00
N GLU A 951 -4.92 -8.29 35.58
CA GLU A 951 -5.02 -7.23 36.58
C GLU A 951 -5.02 -5.84 35.93
N PRO A 952 -5.92 -4.91 36.33
CA PRO A 952 -5.97 -3.56 35.75
C PRO A 952 -4.87 -2.60 36.25
N ASN A 953 -4.19 -2.90 37.36
CA ASN A 953 -3.15 -2.06 37.95
C ASN A 953 -2.06 -2.91 38.64
N ASN A 954 -0.79 -2.82 38.21
CA ASN A 954 0.36 -3.49 38.86
C ASN A 954 0.29 -3.51 40.40
N SER A 955 0.09 -4.68 41.04
CA SER A 955 0.60 -5.08 42.41
C SER A 955 -0.18 -6.25 43.05
N GLY A 956 -0.97 -6.97 42.29
CA GLY A 956 -1.97 -7.92 42.77
C GLY A 956 -1.44 -9.23 43.31
N GLN A 957 -2.29 -9.84 44.13
CA GLN A 957 -2.21 -11.21 44.61
C GLN A 957 -3.60 -11.83 44.51
N LEU A 958 -3.66 -13.01 43.90
CA LEU A 958 -4.87 -13.82 43.81
C LEU A 958 -4.79 -14.94 44.87
N PHE A 959 -5.87 -15.14 45.61
CA PHE A 959 -5.94 -16.04 46.76
C PHE A 959 -6.86 -17.22 46.47
N VAL A 960 -6.32 -18.43 46.57
CA VAL A 960 -7.08 -19.68 46.43
C VAL A 960 -7.29 -20.28 47.81
N ARG A 961 -8.54 -20.54 48.20
CA ARG A 961 -8.90 -21.13 49.49
C ARG A 961 -9.71 -22.41 49.31
N ILE A 962 -9.42 -23.40 50.15
CA ILE A 962 -9.99 -24.75 50.08
C ILE A 962 -10.96 -24.95 51.25
N GLY A 963 -12.18 -25.41 50.96
CA GLY A 963 -13.24 -25.72 51.93
C GLY A 963 -13.97 -24.49 52.52
N SER A 964 -13.25 -23.43 52.86
CA SER A 964 -13.80 -22.23 53.52
C SER A 964 -13.05 -20.95 53.13
N LEU A 965 -13.78 -19.83 53.10
CA LEU A 965 -13.21 -18.48 53.02
C LEU A 965 -12.29 -18.13 54.21
N THR A 966 -12.41 -18.84 55.34
CA THR A 966 -11.53 -18.69 56.51
C THR A 966 -10.25 -19.53 56.44
N SER A 967 -10.13 -20.44 55.48
CA SER A 967 -8.92 -21.27 55.30
C SER A 967 -7.71 -20.42 54.89
N ASN A 968 -6.51 -20.86 55.29
CA ASN A 968 -5.25 -20.25 54.83
C ASN A 968 -5.17 -20.30 53.29
N PRO A 969 -4.92 -19.16 52.60
CA PRO A 969 -4.91 -19.13 51.15
C PRO A 969 -3.55 -19.52 50.56
N VAL A 970 -3.59 -20.26 49.45
CA VAL A 970 -2.48 -20.26 48.48
C VAL A 970 -2.47 -18.91 47.79
N ARG A 971 -1.29 -18.30 47.63
CA ARG A 971 -1.10 -16.99 47.00
C ARG A 971 -0.47 -17.15 45.62
N ILE A 972 -1.14 -16.62 44.60
CA ILE A 972 -0.62 -16.46 43.25
C ILE A 972 -0.15 -14.99 43.11
N TYR A 973 1.08 -14.81 42.66
CA TYR A 973 1.76 -13.51 42.57
C TYR A 973 1.90 -13.06 41.10
N ASN A 974 2.26 -11.78 40.90
CA ASN A 974 2.64 -11.20 39.61
C ASN A 974 1.53 -11.19 38.54
N LEU A 975 0.32 -10.72 38.89
CA LEU A 975 -0.87 -10.71 38.02
C LEU A 975 -0.78 -9.81 36.76
N GLY A 976 0.28 -9.00 36.62
CA GLY A 976 0.59 -8.24 35.40
C GLY A 976 0.15 -6.77 35.42
N ASN A 977 0.21 -6.14 34.23
CA ASN A 977 -0.07 -4.72 34.04
C ASN A 977 -1.03 -4.49 32.86
N GLY A 978 -2.33 -4.77 33.06
CA GLY A 978 -3.36 -4.53 32.04
C GLY A 978 -3.44 -5.54 30.88
N SER A 979 -2.47 -6.45 30.75
CA SER A 979 -2.49 -7.55 29.76
C SER A 979 -3.01 -8.86 30.38
N TRP A 980 -3.69 -9.70 29.59
CA TRP A 980 -4.00 -11.08 29.97
C TRP A 980 -2.74 -11.95 30.03
N LYS A 981 -2.61 -12.79 31.06
CA LYS A 981 -1.48 -13.72 31.26
C LYS A 981 -1.93 -15.04 31.89
N GLU A 982 -1.27 -16.13 31.51
CA GLU A 982 -1.38 -17.42 32.18
C GLU A 982 -0.38 -17.49 33.34
N ILE A 983 -0.82 -17.91 34.54
CA ILE A 983 0.02 -17.98 35.74
C ILE A 983 -0.21 -19.32 36.44
N ASN A 984 0.86 -20.11 36.60
CA ASN A 984 0.87 -21.35 37.39
C ASN A 984 1.46 -21.12 38.79
N THR A 985 0.97 -21.84 39.80
CA THR A 985 1.51 -21.86 41.16
C THR A 985 1.24 -23.20 41.85
N ARG A 986 2.17 -23.65 42.71
CA ARG A 986 2.01 -24.88 43.50
C ARG A 986 0.91 -24.72 44.55
N LEU A 987 0.00 -25.68 44.62
CA LEU A 987 -1.09 -25.72 45.59
C LEU A 987 -0.59 -26.35 46.91
N TRP A 988 -0.74 -25.64 48.03
CA TRP A 988 -0.38 -26.15 49.35
C TRP A 988 -1.31 -25.63 50.46
N PRO A 989 -2.06 -26.50 51.17
CA PRO A 989 -2.10 -27.95 51.02
C PRO A 989 -2.65 -28.39 49.64
N THR A 990 -2.29 -29.61 49.25
CA THR A 990 -2.86 -30.27 48.07
C THR A 990 -4.31 -30.68 48.33
N VAL A 991 -5.09 -30.95 47.28
CA VAL A 991 -6.54 -31.20 47.40
C VAL A 991 -6.97 -32.48 46.68
N THR A 992 -7.91 -33.22 47.28
CA THR A 992 -8.45 -34.50 46.79
C THR A 992 -9.90 -34.68 47.27
N GLY A 993 -10.69 -35.54 46.63
CA GLY A 993 -12.11 -35.72 46.90
C GLY A 993 -12.99 -34.49 46.59
N LYS A 994 -14.20 -34.47 47.14
CA LYS A 994 -15.16 -33.37 47.00
C LYS A 994 -14.84 -32.21 47.92
N THR A 995 -14.74 -31.00 47.37
CA THR A 995 -14.58 -29.78 48.16
C THR A 995 -15.11 -28.54 47.43
N LYS A 996 -15.29 -27.45 48.19
CA LYS A 996 -15.59 -26.12 47.67
C LYS A 996 -14.31 -25.30 47.59
N ILE A 997 -14.02 -24.69 46.45
CA ILE A 997 -12.87 -23.78 46.25
C ILE A 997 -13.39 -22.35 46.14
N TYR A 998 -12.66 -21.40 46.72
CA TYR A 998 -12.91 -19.96 46.58
C TYR A 998 -11.69 -19.25 46.01
N ILE A 999 -11.90 -18.30 45.11
CA ILE A 999 -10.85 -17.47 44.51
C ILE A 999 -11.15 -15.99 44.76
N GLN A 1000 -10.17 -15.24 45.27
CA GLN A 1000 -10.28 -13.81 45.62
C GLN A 1000 -9.08 -13.01 45.10
N ALA A 1001 -9.13 -11.67 45.14
CA ALA A 1001 -7.96 -10.81 44.90
C ALA A 1001 -7.83 -9.71 45.96
N ASN A 1002 -6.62 -9.19 46.16
CA ASN A 1002 -6.37 -8.01 47.01
C ASN A 1002 -6.67 -6.67 46.30
N LYS A 1003 -7.24 -6.69 45.09
CA LYS A 1003 -7.51 -5.52 44.25
C LYS A 1003 -8.85 -5.68 43.52
N PRO A 1004 -9.64 -4.60 43.37
CA PRO A 1004 -10.82 -4.57 42.51
C PRO A 1004 -10.44 -4.57 41.02
N GLY A 1005 -11.35 -5.01 40.17
CA GLY A 1005 -11.25 -4.99 38.71
C GLY A 1005 -10.38 -6.11 38.12
N VAL A 1006 -9.86 -7.05 38.92
CA VAL A 1006 -9.15 -8.24 38.42
C VAL A 1006 -10.11 -9.11 37.62
N GLN A 1007 -9.75 -9.39 36.37
CA GLN A 1007 -10.55 -10.20 35.43
C GLN A 1007 -9.94 -11.61 35.32
N ILE A 1008 -10.78 -12.65 35.32
CA ILE A 1008 -10.38 -14.05 35.22
C ILE A 1008 -11.20 -14.70 34.09
N ASP A 1009 -10.54 -15.47 33.23
CA ASP A 1009 -11.16 -16.15 32.08
C ASP A 1009 -11.43 -17.63 32.42
N TRP A 1010 -10.38 -18.36 32.80
CA TRP A 1010 -10.44 -19.77 33.19
C TRP A 1010 -9.39 -20.13 34.25
N ILE A 1011 -9.61 -21.27 34.90
CA ILE A 1011 -8.83 -21.86 35.98
C ILE A 1011 -8.63 -23.35 35.70
N GLN A 1012 -7.47 -23.90 36.01
CA GLN A 1012 -7.18 -25.33 35.89
C GLN A 1012 -6.38 -25.80 37.09
N PHE A 1013 -6.65 -27.00 37.58
CA PHE A 1013 -5.79 -27.66 38.58
C PHE A 1013 -4.91 -28.69 37.89
N GLY A 1014 -3.65 -28.76 38.30
CA GLY A 1014 -2.70 -29.77 37.85
C GLY A 1014 -2.49 -30.84 38.91
N LYS A 1015 -2.22 -32.07 38.46
CA LYS A 1015 -1.77 -33.19 39.31
C LYS A 1015 -0.37 -32.96 39.88
#